data_AF-A0A9P8BUI6-F1
#
_entry.id   AF-A0A9P8BUI6-F1
#
_cell.length_a   1.000
_cell.length_b   1.000
_cell.length_c   1.000
_cell.angle_alpha   90.00
_cell.angle_beta   90.00
_cell.angle_gamma   90.00
#
_symmetry.space_group_name_H-M   'P 1'
#
loop_
_entity.id
_entity.type
_entity.pdbx_description
1 polymer ?
#
loop_
_entity_poly.entity_id
_entity_poly.type
_entity_poly.pdbx_seq_one_letter_code
_entity_poly.pdbx_strand_id
1 'polypeptide(L)'
;MVNFGSSNALICLTLHVTNVATNFGRQRIPCSTPQARRLQQKKDKEALRQQHRLVVARLKEILSSLKETKPRYKPAFDTDASFPLQERHQVQPPPVPGPPTTQIGPLCLSPVEAASMRVVQDTHVDNSTPRVLYSDGSLLNSGTLEVSQAFGVVDLTQDNPLTVQGRTDGHASSAKAELMGLLAAVLSAPPEQDIVVKLDNQSVVDQYSRLVKNRRDTLPRKRFRSTYAGIWAVLWQAVESRPGRVEVVWIKGHSNIHGNELADQAAKVAAQSGSVPWMVDLTQQTDITTFAHCYGGIVEIDLRQLLKQQSTIRHHQAWTSQRRVKRAIPDIDDVEWNSTLAYVHDRHAVFTFYSNSKDSHQRTHHIKKLHGMLPTLNSMQARKPNLYPTCVCRRCELEKEDNDHVWKCPSAAETTTEIWKEAMGKINEWGVQATNSYNAARKREYKRAVDRGRQVPRPVPIHWWPPSDADHVRGFSSIGGARAVHSGSPAPDRDEKPMWNVSDLLRGITPLSMLTEWSAVFRTPMSIAKTVLHKFVGYLEAQASELIWKPRCSATIAWEQSQGISAKDKTSKYTGPRGDWSQGYGYITHDGFCPCGASLATHDEGRCPGATKDPRAADERLLESLLGRRRLSMMERMGRIPFIRI
;
A
#
# COMPACT_ATOMS: atom_id res chain seq x y z
N MET A 1 -10.10 35.23 -8.36
CA MET A 1 -11.23 34.88 -9.26
C MET A 1 -10.68 34.11 -10.44
N VAL A 2 -10.90 32.79 -10.49
CA VAL A 2 -10.59 31.93 -11.65
C VAL A 2 -11.75 30.95 -11.78
N ASN A 3 -12.40 30.95 -12.94
CA ASN A 3 -13.65 30.23 -13.24
C ASN A 3 -13.49 28.70 -13.13
N PHE A 4 -14.17 28.09 -12.16
CA PHE A 4 -14.50 26.66 -12.14
C PHE A 4 -15.69 26.38 -13.07
N GLY A 5 -15.45 26.40 -14.39
CA GLY A 5 -16.51 26.27 -15.40
C GLY A 5 -16.69 24.88 -16.02
N SER A 6 -15.79 23.92 -15.82
CA SER A 6 -15.75 22.69 -16.63
C SER A 6 -16.23 21.40 -15.95
N SER A 7 -16.59 21.43 -14.66
CA SER A 7 -17.11 20.26 -13.95
C SER A 7 -18.65 20.15 -13.95
N ASN A 8 -19.37 21.22 -14.28
CA ASN A 8 -20.85 21.22 -14.34
C ASN A 8 -21.41 20.71 -15.69
N ALA A 9 -20.60 20.68 -16.75
CA ALA A 9 -21.05 20.19 -18.06
C ALA A 9 -21.20 18.66 -18.11
N LEU A 10 -20.40 17.90 -17.35
CA LEU A 10 -20.51 16.44 -17.28
C LEU A 10 -21.73 15.99 -16.44
N ILE A 11 -22.13 16.80 -15.46
CA ILE A 11 -23.26 16.49 -14.57
C ILE A 11 -24.60 16.73 -15.30
N CYS A 12 -24.69 17.75 -16.17
CA CYS A 12 -25.90 17.99 -16.96
C CYS A 12 -26.12 16.95 -18.08
N LEU A 13 -25.07 16.38 -18.69
CA LEU A 13 -25.24 15.36 -19.74
C LEU A 13 -25.69 14.00 -19.18
N THR A 14 -25.42 13.73 -17.91
CA THR A 14 -25.78 12.46 -17.24
C THR A 14 -27.27 12.40 -16.84
N LEU A 15 -27.93 13.57 -16.72
CA LEU A 15 -29.35 13.69 -16.38
C LEU A 15 -30.30 13.53 -17.59
N HIS A 16 -29.81 13.67 -18.82
CA HIS A 16 -30.66 13.49 -20.02
C HIS A 16 -30.70 12.04 -20.51
N VAL A 17 -29.70 11.21 -20.20
CA VAL A 17 -29.64 9.80 -20.62
C VAL A 17 -30.35 8.86 -19.63
N THR A 18 -30.57 9.31 -18.40
CA THR A 18 -31.24 8.52 -17.34
C THR A 18 -32.76 8.40 -17.53
N ASN A 19 -33.39 9.27 -18.33
CA ASN A 19 -34.85 9.26 -18.53
C ASN A 19 -35.36 8.29 -19.62
N VAL A 20 -34.47 7.66 -20.38
CA VAL A 20 -34.85 6.65 -21.41
C VAL A 20 -34.71 5.22 -20.87
N ALA A 21 -33.91 5.00 -19.82
CA ALA A 21 -33.67 3.67 -19.23
C ALA A 21 -34.75 3.22 -18.24
N THR A 22 -35.66 4.11 -17.82
CA THR A 22 -36.73 3.83 -16.85
C THR A 22 -37.88 2.99 -17.39
N ASN A 23 -37.97 2.74 -18.71
CA ASN A 23 -39.12 2.03 -19.31
C ASN A 23 -38.94 0.53 -19.61
N PHE A 24 -37.78 -0.08 -19.35
CA PHE A 24 -37.57 -1.52 -19.65
C PHE A 24 -37.49 -2.45 -18.43
N GLY A 25 -37.70 -1.93 -17.21
CA GLY A 25 -37.49 -2.68 -15.97
C GLY A 25 -38.73 -3.25 -15.28
N ARG A 26 -39.91 -3.31 -15.93
CA ARG A 26 -41.13 -3.86 -15.33
C ARG A 26 -41.78 -4.95 -16.20
N GLN A 27 -41.12 -6.10 -16.30
CA GLN A 27 -41.84 -7.36 -16.52
C GLN A 27 -41.23 -8.44 -15.62
N ARG A 28 -42.03 -8.92 -14.66
CA ARG A 28 -41.71 -10.13 -13.89
C ARG A 28 -41.86 -11.32 -14.85
N ILE A 29 -40.82 -12.14 -15.00
CA ILE A 29 -40.91 -13.43 -15.71
C ILE A 29 -40.76 -14.56 -14.68
N PRO A 30 -41.61 -15.60 -14.68
CA PRO A 30 -41.57 -16.69 -13.71
C PRO A 30 -40.42 -17.69 -13.98
N CYS A 31 -40.09 -18.46 -12.93
CA CYS A 31 -39.20 -19.63 -12.88
C CYS A 31 -38.53 -20.08 -14.20
N SER A 32 -37.30 -19.60 -14.45
CA SER A 32 -36.46 -20.04 -15.56
C SER A 32 -35.32 -20.96 -15.07
N THR A 33 -35.08 -22.07 -15.76
CA THR A 33 -33.99 -23.02 -15.49
C THR A 33 -32.59 -22.35 -15.51
N PRO A 34 -31.57 -22.93 -14.84
CA PRO A 34 -30.22 -22.35 -14.77
C PRO A 34 -29.58 -22.07 -16.13
N GLN A 35 -29.95 -22.84 -17.16
CA GLN A 35 -29.47 -22.69 -18.52
C GLN A 35 -30.07 -21.46 -19.22
N ALA A 36 -31.36 -21.18 -18.99
CA ALA A 36 -32.02 -19.96 -19.46
C ALA A 36 -31.45 -18.70 -18.80
N ARG A 37 -31.13 -18.75 -17.49
CA ARG A 37 -30.44 -17.64 -16.80
C ARG A 37 -29.06 -17.36 -17.38
N ARG A 38 -28.28 -18.39 -17.72
CA ARG A 38 -26.96 -18.23 -18.37
C ARG A 38 -27.08 -17.64 -19.77
N LEU A 39 -28.08 -18.04 -20.54
CA LEU A 39 -28.34 -17.48 -21.87
C LEU A 39 -28.73 -16.00 -21.79
N GLN A 40 -29.60 -15.66 -20.83
CA GLN A 40 -30.02 -14.28 -20.59
C GLN A 40 -28.84 -13.41 -20.13
N GLN A 41 -28.02 -13.88 -19.19
CA GLN A 41 -26.80 -13.17 -18.77
C GLN A 41 -25.82 -12.97 -19.93
N LYS A 42 -25.74 -13.92 -20.87
CA LYS A 42 -24.89 -13.78 -22.06
C LYS A 42 -25.44 -12.70 -23.00
N LYS A 43 -26.75 -12.68 -23.24
CA LYS A 43 -27.44 -11.64 -24.03
C LYS A 43 -27.31 -10.26 -23.39
N ASP A 44 -27.50 -10.14 -22.08
CA ASP A 44 -27.38 -8.86 -21.35
C ASP A 44 -25.94 -8.33 -21.41
N LYS A 45 -24.94 -9.22 -21.33
CA LYS A 45 -23.51 -8.87 -21.43
C LYS A 45 -23.12 -8.45 -22.84
N GLU A 46 -23.72 -9.05 -23.87
CA GLU A 46 -23.58 -8.67 -25.28
C GLU A 46 -24.17 -7.26 -25.53
N ALA A 47 -25.38 -7.02 -25.02
CA ALA A 47 -26.06 -5.72 -25.11
C ALA A 47 -25.25 -4.62 -24.42
N LEU A 48 -24.72 -4.88 -23.22
CA LEU A 48 -23.87 -3.94 -22.49
C LEU A 48 -22.57 -3.60 -23.25
N ARG A 49 -21.97 -4.60 -23.93
CA ARG A 49 -20.77 -4.39 -24.78
C ARG A 49 -21.10 -3.58 -26.03
N GLN A 50 -22.29 -3.74 -26.60
CA GLN A 50 -22.74 -2.98 -27.76
C GLN A 50 -23.01 -1.51 -27.36
N GLN A 51 -23.66 -1.29 -26.22
CA GLN A 51 -23.87 0.04 -25.66
C GLN A 51 -22.55 0.76 -25.33
N HIS A 52 -21.58 0.05 -24.74
CA HIS A 52 -20.24 0.60 -24.50
C HIS A 52 -19.54 1.02 -25.80
N ARG A 53 -19.65 0.21 -26.87
CA ARG A 53 -19.08 0.57 -28.18
C ARG A 53 -19.70 1.85 -28.75
N LEU A 54 -21.01 2.03 -28.61
CA LEU A 54 -21.71 3.24 -29.05
C LEU A 54 -21.28 4.48 -28.26
N VAL A 55 -21.16 4.37 -26.93
CA VAL A 55 -20.71 5.48 -26.07
C VAL A 55 -19.27 5.88 -26.39
N VAL A 56 -18.36 4.91 -26.58
CA VAL A 56 -16.97 5.18 -26.94
C VAL A 56 -16.87 5.82 -28.33
N ALA A 57 -17.68 5.37 -29.30
CA ALA A 57 -17.75 5.99 -30.62
C ALA A 57 -18.21 7.45 -30.54
N ARG A 58 -19.26 7.73 -29.75
CA ARG A 58 -19.77 9.09 -29.56
C ARG A 58 -18.78 10.00 -28.82
N LEU A 59 -18.05 9.48 -27.83
CA LEU A 59 -16.98 10.23 -27.16
C LEU A 59 -15.83 10.54 -28.11
N LYS A 60 -15.48 9.64 -29.03
CA LYS A 60 -14.48 9.90 -30.07
C LYS A 60 -14.94 10.99 -31.03
N GLU A 61 -16.19 10.98 -31.47
CA GLU A 61 -16.78 12.06 -32.29
C GLU A 61 -16.73 13.42 -31.58
N ILE A 62 -17.13 13.47 -30.31
CA ILE A 62 -17.10 14.70 -29.50
C ILE A 62 -15.65 15.19 -29.33
N LEU A 63 -14.70 14.27 -29.10
CA LEU A 63 -13.28 14.63 -28.99
C LEU A 63 -12.69 15.10 -30.33
N SER A 64 -13.17 14.60 -31.47
CA SER A 64 -12.76 15.11 -32.78
C SER A 64 -13.35 16.49 -33.09
N SER A 65 -14.60 16.77 -32.72
CA SER A 65 -15.21 18.09 -32.93
C SER A 65 -14.67 19.16 -31.99
N LEU A 66 -14.19 18.78 -30.80
CA LEU A 66 -13.51 19.68 -29.86
C LEU A 66 -12.07 20.04 -30.26
N LYS A 67 -11.49 19.43 -31.31
CA LYS A 67 -10.15 19.79 -31.81
C LYS A 67 -10.16 21.07 -32.66
N GLU A 68 -11.30 21.50 -33.17
CA GLU A 68 -11.40 22.68 -34.04
C GLU A 68 -11.58 24.01 -33.29
N THR A 69 -11.83 23.99 -31.98
CA THR A 69 -12.22 25.20 -31.21
C THR A 69 -11.52 25.38 -29.86
N LYS A 70 -10.25 24.96 -29.71
CA LYS A 70 -9.45 25.36 -28.54
C LYS A 70 -8.43 26.45 -28.88
N PRO A 71 -8.49 27.64 -28.27
CA PRO A 71 -7.33 28.51 -28.22
C PRO A 71 -6.19 27.77 -27.53
N ARG A 72 -4.99 27.83 -28.11
CA ARG A 72 -3.75 27.31 -27.52
C ARG A 72 -3.66 27.81 -26.08
N TYR A 73 -3.74 26.89 -25.12
CA TYR A 73 -3.35 27.15 -23.74
C TYR A 73 -1.87 27.55 -23.76
N LYS A 74 -1.59 28.85 -23.68
CA LYS A 74 -0.29 29.34 -23.20
C LYS A 74 -0.31 29.10 -21.69
N PRO A 75 0.53 28.22 -21.13
CA PRO A 75 0.72 28.23 -19.69
C PRO A 75 1.23 29.63 -19.35
N ALA A 76 0.50 30.35 -18.51
CA ALA A 76 1.08 31.44 -17.75
C ALA A 76 2.03 30.80 -16.73
N PHE A 77 3.20 30.38 -17.21
CA PHE A 77 4.37 30.44 -16.36
C PHE A 77 4.68 31.92 -16.25
N ASP A 78 4.32 32.46 -15.09
CA ASP A 78 4.87 33.72 -14.64
C ASP A 78 6.39 33.54 -14.65
N THR A 79 7.06 34.16 -15.63
CA THR A 79 8.53 34.09 -15.75
C THR A 79 9.21 34.92 -14.67
N ASP A 80 8.43 35.74 -13.96
CA ASP A 80 8.85 36.59 -12.85
C ASP A 80 8.49 36.01 -11.47
N ALA A 81 7.85 34.85 -11.41
CA ALA A 81 7.73 34.09 -10.16
C ALA A 81 9.05 33.35 -9.88
N SER A 82 10.09 34.11 -9.54
CA SER A 82 11.15 33.57 -8.70
C SER A 82 10.47 33.15 -7.40
N PHE A 83 10.13 31.86 -7.26
CA PHE A 83 10.04 31.30 -5.93
C PHE A 83 11.41 31.59 -5.32
N PRO A 84 11.53 32.41 -4.27
CA PRO A 84 12.77 32.46 -3.57
C PRO A 84 12.96 31.02 -3.09
N LEU A 85 13.93 30.32 -3.65
CA LEU A 85 14.66 29.31 -2.91
C LEU A 85 15.22 30.10 -1.73
N GLN A 86 14.40 30.32 -0.70
CA GLN A 86 14.86 30.88 0.54
C GLN A 86 16.02 29.98 0.94
N GLU A 87 17.19 30.60 1.07
CA GLU A 87 18.39 30.05 1.69
C GLU A 87 18.00 29.45 3.05
N ARG A 88 17.48 28.24 3.06
CA ARG A 88 17.11 27.52 4.27
C ARG A 88 17.47 26.07 4.04
N HIS A 89 18.57 25.71 4.70
CA HIS A 89 19.28 24.43 4.75
C HIS A 89 20.43 24.29 3.73
N GLN A 90 21.36 25.23 3.74
CA GLN A 90 22.77 24.81 3.82
C GLN A 90 23.03 24.40 5.27
N VAL A 91 22.61 23.19 5.64
CA VAL A 91 23.29 22.46 6.71
C VAL A 91 24.12 21.42 5.99
N GLN A 92 25.16 21.87 5.29
CA GLN A 92 26.30 20.98 5.10
C GLN A 92 27.03 21.05 6.44
N PRO A 93 27.09 19.95 7.23
CA PRO A 93 28.06 19.90 8.30
C PRO A 93 29.45 20.19 7.69
N PRO A 94 30.37 20.82 8.44
CA PRO A 94 31.73 21.04 7.96
C PRO A 94 32.29 19.71 7.45
N PRO A 95 33.06 19.69 6.34
CA PRO A 95 33.60 18.46 5.78
C PRO A 95 34.55 17.85 6.80
N VAL A 96 34.04 16.90 7.58
CA VAL A 96 34.88 15.96 8.31
C VAL A 96 35.63 15.19 7.22
N PRO A 97 36.97 15.14 7.24
CA PRO A 97 37.72 14.32 6.29
C PRO A 97 37.16 12.91 6.36
N GLY A 98 36.51 12.49 5.28
CA GLY A 98 36.02 11.14 5.17
C GLY A 98 37.19 10.16 5.27
N PRO A 99 36.94 8.89 5.64
CA PRO A 99 37.93 7.83 5.51
C PRO A 99 38.57 7.86 4.11
N PRO A 100 39.87 7.53 3.99
CA PRO A 100 40.58 7.59 2.71
C PRO A 100 39.89 6.70 1.68
N THR A 101 39.71 7.23 0.47
CA THR A 101 39.14 6.52 -0.67
C THR A 101 40.09 6.55 -1.86
N THR A 102 40.02 5.52 -2.70
CA THR A 102 40.78 5.35 -3.94
C THR A 102 39.79 5.31 -5.10
N GLN A 103 40.10 6.02 -6.19
CA GLN A 103 39.30 5.97 -7.42
C GLN A 103 39.82 4.87 -8.36
N ILE A 104 38.93 4.00 -8.82
CA ILE A 104 39.18 3.01 -9.89
C ILE A 104 38.10 3.18 -10.94
N GLY A 105 38.45 3.82 -12.06
CA GLY A 105 37.49 4.17 -13.11
C GLY A 105 36.30 4.95 -12.53
N PRO A 106 35.04 4.48 -12.69
CA PRO A 106 33.86 5.14 -12.16
C PRO A 106 33.58 4.83 -10.67
N LEU A 107 34.44 4.10 -9.97
CA LEU A 107 34.22 3.70 -8.58
C LEU A 107 35.12 4.47 -7.61
N CYS A 108 34.55 4.87 -6.48
CA CYS A 108 35.29 5.35 -5.31
C CYS A 108 35.08 4.37 -4.15
N LEU A 109 36.16 3.77 -3.65
CA LEU A 109 36.15 2.67 -2.68
C LEU A 109 37.33 2.76 -1.71
N SER A 110 37.41 1.89 -0.70
CA SER A 110 38.55 1.89 0.23
C SER A 110 39.85 1.46 -0.47
N PRO A 111 41.04 1.83 0.05
CA PRO A 111 42.32 1.35 -0.47
C PRO A 111 42.45 -0.18 -0.45
N VAL A 112 41.86 -0.84 0.56
CA VAL A 112 41.89 -2.31 0.68
C VAL A 112 41.08 -2.96 -0.43
N GLU A 113 39.85 -2.51 -0.64
CA GLU A 113 38.99 -3.04 -1.70
C GLU A 113 39.53 -2.70 -3.09
N ALA A 114 40.14 -1.52 -3.26
CA ALA A 114 40.85 -1.13 -4.47
C ALA A 114 42.03 -2.06 -4.78
N ALA A 115 42.80 -2.45 -3.75
CA ALA A 115 43.86 -3.44 -3.90
C ALA A 115 43.30 -4.81 -4.31
N SER A 116 42.22 -5.28 -3.66
CA SER A 116 41.55 -6.54 -4.05
C SER A 116 41.08 -6.53 -5.51
N MET A 117 40.54 -5.40 -6.00
CA MET A 117 40.18 -5.28 -7.42
C MET A 117 41.40 -5.37 -8.34
N ARG A 118 42.49 -4.66 -8.01
CA ARG A 118 43.72 -4.68 -8.82
C ARG A 118 44.34 -6.07 -8.90
N VAL A 119 44.32 -6.83 -7.80
CA VAL A 119 44.78 -8.23 -7.79
C VAL A 119 44.06 -9.06 -8.85
N VAL A 120 42.76 -8.87 -9.04
CA VAL A 120 42.00 -9.55 -10.11
C VAL A 120 42.33 -8.97 -11.49
N GLN A 121 42.47 -7.64 -11.61
CA GLN A 121 42.79 -6.98 -12.89
C GLN A 121 44.17 -7.36 -13.44
N ASP A 122 45.15 -7.60 -12.56
CA ASP A 122 46.55 -7.87 -12.91
C ASP A 122 46.82 -9.35 -13.19
N THR A 123 45.80 -10.21 -13.08
CA THR A 123 45.92 -11.62 -13.43
C THR A 123 46.13 -11.83 -14.94
N HIS A 124 46.78 -12.94 -15.29
CA HIS A 124 47.06 -13.28 -16.68
C HIS A 124 45.78 -13.41 -17.53
N VAL A 125 45.79 -12.79 -18.71
CA VAL A 125 44.71 -12.86 -19.70
C VAL A 125 44.82 -14.14 -20.51
N ASP A 126 43.77 -14.97 -20.48
CA ASP A 126 43.63 -16.14 -21.34
C ASP A 126 42.24 -16.20 -21.97
N ASN A 127 42.16 -15.95 -23.28
CA ASN A 127 40.92 -15.99 -24.04
C ASN A 127 40.63 -17.36 -24.69
N SER A 128 41.33 -18.43 -24.30
CA SER A 128 41.00 -19.80 -24.73
C SER A 128 39.59 -20.22 -24.33
N THR A 129 39.15 -19.81 -23.14
CA THR A 129 37.78 -19.93 -22.64
C THR A 129 37.40 -18.68 -21.85
N PRO A 130 36.12 -18.27 -21.84
CA PRO A 130 35.69 -17.11 -21.06
C PRO A 130 35.90 -17.35 -19.55
N ARG A 131 36.44 -16.35 -18.87
CA ARG A 131 36.65 -16.37 -17.43
C ARG A 131 35.32 -16.24 -16.68
N VAL A 132 35.04 -17.18 -15.79
CA VAL A 132 33.77 -17.25 -15.07
C VAL A 132 33.87 -16.56 -13.71
N LEU A 133 33.03 -15.55 -13.50
CA LEU A 133 32.89 -14.84 -12.24
C LEU A 133 31.52 -15.12 -11.64
N TYR A 134 31.46 -15.29 -10.33
CA TYR A 134 30.21 -15.43 -9.57
C TYR A 134 29.98 -14.16 -8.78
N SER A 135 28.78 -13.62 -8.81
CA SER A 135 28.42 -12.42 -8.05
C SER A 135 27.11 -12.64 -7.31
N ASP A 136 27.03 -12.09 -6.10
CA ASP A 136 25.83 -12.09 -5.28
C ASP A 136 25.72 -10.79 -4.46
N GLY A 137 24.52 -10.49 -3.97
CA GLY A 137 24.19 -9.30 -3.20
C GLY A 137 23.40 -9.65 -1.94
N SER A 138 23.80 -9.06 -0.82
CA SER A 138 23.16 -9.23 0.48
C SER A 138 22.50 -7.94 0.95
N LEU A 139 21.31 -8.05 1.54
CA LEU A 139 20.62 -6.97 2.26
C LEU A 139 20.23 -7.51 3.64
N LEU A 140 20.91 -7.03 4.67
CA LEU A 140 20.67 -7.40 6.06
C LEU A 140 19.83 -6.34 6.79
N ASN A 141 19.10 -6.77 7.81
CA ASN A 141 18.40 -5.89 8.76
C ASN A 141 17.43 -4.88 8.12
N SER A 142 16.85 -5.18 6.95
CA SER A 142 15.92 -4.27 6.28
C SER A 142 14.66 -4.02 7.14
N GLY A 143 14.43 -2.73 7.39
CA GLY A 143 13.40 -2.18 8.27
C GLY A 143 13.93 -1.70 9.62
N THR A 144 15.26 -1.67 9.83
CA THR A 144 15.90 -1.18 11.05
C THR A 144 17.02 -0.18 10.73
N LEU A 145 17.50 0.55 11.75
CA LEU A 145 18.63 1.49 11.60
C LEU A 145 19.96 0.80 11.24
N GLU A 146 20.05 -0.51 11.47
CA GLU A 146 21.23 -1.34 11.19
C GLU A 146 21.20 -1.97 9.79
N VAL A 147 20.30 -1.49 8.92
CA VAL A 147 20.23 -1.94 7.52
C VAL A 147 21.59 -1.78 6.85
N SER A 148 22.03 -2.86 6.21
CA SER A 148 23.29 -2.90 5.49
C SER A 148 23.11 -3.69 4.21
N GLN A 149 23.70 -3.20 3.12
CA GLN A 149 23.70 -3.90 1.85
C GLN A 149 25.12 -3.93 1.27
N ALA A 150 25.45 -5.06 0.69
CA ALA A 150 26.80 -5.33 0.21
C ALA A 150 26.76 -6.40 -0.87
N PHE A 151 27.86 -6.55 -1.58
CA PHE A 151 28.00 -7.52 -2.65
C PHE A 151 29.33 -8.27 -2.51
N GLY A 152 29.38 -9.44 -3.13
CA GLY A 152 30.56 -10.28 -3.23
C GLY A 152 30.71 -10.78 -4.65
N VAL A 153 31.92 -10.76 -5.16
CA VAL A 153 32.34 -11.31 -6.45
C VAL A 153 33.47 -12.27 -6.20
N VAL A 154 33.32 -13.49 -6.71
CA VAL A 154 34.30 -14.57 -6.55
C VAL A 154 34.74 -15.08 -7.90
N ASP A 155 36.04 -15.26 -8.00
CA ASP A 155 36.75 -15.76 -9.16
C ASP A 155 37.51 -17.03 -8.78
N LEU A 156 37.19 -18.13 -9.47
CA LEU A 156 37.73 -19.46 -9.19
C LEU A 156 38.82 -19.87 -10.20
N THR A 157 39.40 -18.92 -10.94
CA THR A 157 40.44 -19.23 -11.93
C THR A 157 41.78 -19.69 -11.34
N GLN A 158 42.03 -19.38 -10.08
CA GLN A 158 43.23 -19.81 -9.35
C GLN A 158 42.85 -20.81 -8.25
N ASP A 159 43.83 -21.61 -7.79
CA ASP A 159 43.64 -22.58 -6.70
C ASP A 159 43.06 -21.93 -5.43
N ASN A 160 43.46 -20.66 -5.18
CA ASN A 160 42.87 -19.82 -4.14
C ASN A 160 41.84 -18.87 -4.78
N PRO A 161 40.55 -18.94 -4.37
CA PRO A 161 39.52 -18.04 -4.88
C PRO A 161 39.88 -16.56 -4.65
N LEU A 162 39.91 -15.77 -5.72
CA LEU A 162 40.05 -14.32 -5.59
C LEU A 162 38.68 -13.73 -5.29
N THR A 163 38.61 -12.86 -4.29
CA THR A 163 37.35 -12.25 -3.84
C THR A 163 37.43 -10.74 -3.89
N VAL A 164 36.45 -10.13 -4.53
CA VAL A 164 36.18 -8.69 -4.49
C VAL A 164 34.85 -8.52 -3.79
N GLN A 165 34.82 -7.75 -2.71
CA GLN A 165 33.61 -7.52 -1.94
C GLN A 165 33.57 -6.07 -1.48
N GLY A 166 32.37 -5.55 -1.25
CA GLY A 166 32.22 -4.17 -0.83
C GLY A 166 30.80 -3.86 -0.36
N ARG A 167 30.68 -2.80 0.45
CA ARG A 167 29.39 -2.26 0.86
C ARG A 167 28.87 -1.27 -0.18
N THR A 168 27.56 -1.01 -0.19
CA THR A 168 26.97 0.06 -0.99
C THR A 168 25.84 0.74 -0.22
N ASP A 169 25.69 2.05 -0.36
CA ASP A 169 24.70 2.85 0.38
C ASP A 169 23.67 3.47 -0.55
N GLY A 170 22.60 4.06 -0.03
CA GLY A 170 21.51 4.67 -0.81
C GLY A 170 20.23 3.87 -0.73
N HIS A 171 19.50 3.71 -1.86
CA HIS A 171 18.25 2.95 -1.89
C HIS A 171 18.52 1.48 -1.57
N ALA A 172 18.01 1.03 -0.42
CA ALA A 172 18.20 -0.32 0.10
C ALA A 172 17.42 -1.34 -0.71
N SER A 173 18.14 -2.24 -1.38
CA SER A 173 17.53 -3.24 -2.26
C SER A 173 18.52 -4.35 -2.57
N SER A 174 18.12 -5.61 -2.41
CA SER A 174 18.94 -6.75 -2.83
C SER A 174 19.34 -6.65 -4.31
N ALA A 175 18.41 -6.22 -5.18
CA ALA A 175 18.70 -5.99 -6.59
C ALA A 175 19.75 -4.87 -6.84
N LYS A 176 19.89 -3.90 -5.93
CA LYS A 176 20.97 -2.91 -6.01
C LYS A 176 22.30 -3.55 -5.66
N ALA A 177 22.36 -4.29 -4.56
CA ALA A 177 23.56 -4.99 -4.15
C ALA A 177 24.08 -5.90 -5.27
N GLU A 178 23.21 -6.68 -5.90
CA GLU A 178 23.59 -7.52 -7.03
C GLU A 178 24.00 -6.75 -8.28
N LEU A 179 23.36 -5.61 -8.58
CA LEU A 179 23.80 -4.73 -9.66
C LEU A 179 25.21 -4.16 -9.39
N MET A 180 25.50 -3.81 -8.14
CA MET A 180 26.83 -3.37 -7.73
C MET A 180 27.86 -4.50 -7.83
N GLY A 181 27.48 -5.74 -7.48
CA GLY A 181 28.32 -6.92 -7.69
C GLY A 181 28.60 -7.19 -9.17
N LEU A 182 27.60 -7.07 -10.05
CA LEU A 182 27.80 -7.14 -11.50
C LEU A 182 28.76 -6.06 -12.01
N LEU A 183 28.60 -4.82 -11.55
CA LEU A 183 29.50 -3.72 -11.92
C LEU A 183 30.93 -3.99 -11.42
N ALA A 184 31.08 -4.47 -10.18
CA ALA A 184 32.36 -4.82 -9.61
C ALA A 184 33.04 -5.95 -10.41
N ALA A 185 32.30 -6.99 -10.80
CA ALA A 185 32.82 -8.11 -11.59
C ALA A 185 33.33 -7.67 -12.97
N VAL A 186 32.60 -6.79 -13.65
CA VAL A 186 33.02 -6.26 -14.97
C VAL A 186 34.27 -5.39 -14.85
N LEU A 187 34.36 -4.58 -13.79
CA LEU A 187 35.47 -3.66 -13.58
C LEU A 187 36.70 -4.33 -12.98
N SER A 188 36.57 -5.41 -12.21
CA SER A 188 37.70 -6.13 -11.61
C SER A 188 38.37 -7.11 -12.58
N ALA A 189 37.68 -7.54 -13.63
CA ALA A 189 38.28 -8.42 -14.63
C ALA A 189 39.29 -7.68 -15.52
N PRO A 190 40.41 -8.32 -15.94
CA PRO A 190 41.38 -7.73 -16.88
C PRO A 190 40.70 -7.27 -18.18
N PRO A 191 40.84 -6.02 -18.69
CA PRO A 191 40.02 -5.46 -19.77
C PRO A 191 39.88 -6.30 -21.05
N GLU A 192 40.94 -7.01 -21.44
CA GLU A 192 41.04 -7.81 -22.65
C GLU A 192 40.44 -9.22 -22.51
N GLN A 193 40.16 -9.65 -21.28
CA GLN A 193 39.62 -10.97 -20.97
C GLN A 193 38.12 -11.05 -21.31
N ASP A 194 37.72 -12.05 -22.09
CA ASP A 194 36.32 -12.45 -22.24
C ASP A 194 35.82 -13.03 -20.91
N ILE A 195 34.68 -12.52 -20.40
CA ILE A 195 34.12 -12.91 -19.09
C ILE A 195 32.66 -13.36 -19.18
N VAL A 196 32.30 -14.27 -18.27
CA VAL A 196 30.92 -14.70 -18.00
C VAL A 196 30.62 -14.43 -16.53
N VAL A 197 29.73 -13.47 -16.25
CA VAL A 197 29.27 -13.18 -14.88
C VAL A 197 27.98 -13.95 -14.59
N LYS A 198 28.02 -14.77 -13.55
CA LYS A 198 26.88 -15.57 -13.08
C LYS A 198 26.22 -14.91 -11.88
N LEU A 199 24.91 -14.69 -11.97
CA LEU A 199 24.05 -14.05 -10.96
C LEU A 199 22.82 -14.91 -10.69
N ASP A 200 22.29 -14.89 -9.47
CA ASP A 200 21.11 -15.67 -9.11
C ASP A 200 19.77 -14.90 -9.23
N ASN A 201 19.83 -13.58 -9.48
CA ASN A 201 18.65 -12.75 -9.71
C ASN A 201 18.34 -12.51 -11.18
N GLN A 202 17.33 -13.23 -11.63
CA GLN A 202 16.77 -13.11 -12.97
C GLN A 202 16.41 -11.65 -13.34
N SER A 203 15.92 -10.84 -12.38
CA SER A 203 15.51 -9.47 -12.68
C SER A 203 16.69 -8.56 -13.03
N VAL A 204 17.89 -8.83 -12.50
CA VAL A 204 19.12 -8.09 -12.82
C VAL A 204 19.62 -8.53 -14.20
N VAL A 205 19.63 -9.84 -14.47
CA VAL A 205 20.01 -10.41 -15.78
C VAL A 205 19.11 -9.93 -16.93
N ASP A 206 17.80 -9.91 -16.70
CA ASP A 206 16.81 -9.39 -17.67
C ASP A 206 17.02 -7.89 -17.93
N GLN A 207 17.34 -7.12 -16.88
CA GLN A 207 17.62 -5.69 -17.01
C GLN A 207 18.94 -5.43 -17.72
N TYR A 208 20.00 -6.19 -17.44
CA TYR A 208 21.27 -6.13 -18.17
C TYR A 208 21.05 -6.35 -19.67
N SER A 209 20.33 -7.42 -20.01
CA SER A 209 20.01 -7.74 -21.41
C SER A 209 19.33 -6.58 -22.14
N ARG A 210 18.46 -5.85 -21.45
CA ARG A 210 17.70 -4.73 -22.04
C ARG A 210 18.45 -3.39 -22.01
N LEU A 211 19.09 -3.05 -20.90
CA LEU A 211 19.63 -1.72 -20.63
C LEU A 211 21.12 -1.58 -21.03
N VAL A 212 21.83 -2.71 -21.12
CA VAL A 212 23.24 -2.78 -21.47
C VAL A 212 23.40 -3.47 -22.83
N LYS A 213 23.08 -4.77 -22.94
CA LYS A 213 23.32 -5.56 -24.16
C LYS A 213 22.53 -5.06 -25.37
N ASN A 214 21.21 -4.88 -25.21
CA ASN A 214 20.31 -4.39 -26.26
C ASN A 214 19.91 -2.93 -26.03
N ARG A 215 20.85 -2.10 -25.57
CA ARG A 215 20.56 -0.72 -25.14
C ARG A 215 19.98 0.15 -26.26
N ARG A 216 20.48 -0.02 -27.50
CA ARG A 216 20.04 0.75 -28.68
C ARG A 216 18.56 0.55 -29.00
N ASP A 217 18.02 -0.63 -28.68
CA ASP A 217 16.60 -0.97 -28.89
C ASP A 217 15.70 -0.42 -27.76
N THR A 218 16.29 0.02 -26.66
CA THR A 218 15.55 0.53 -25.51
C THR A 218 15.38 2.04 -25.57
N LEU A 219 14.13 2.47 -25.74
CA LEU A 219 13.74 3.89 -25.75
C LEU A 219 14.38 4.69 -24.59
N PRO A 220 14.91 5.91 -24.82
CA PRO A 220 15.53 6.75 -23.79
C PRO A 220 14.69 6.91 -22.52
N ARG A 221 13.39 7.11 -22.67
CA ARG A 221 12.45 7.21 -21.55
C ARG A 221 12.41 5.94 -20.68
N LYS A 222 12.56 4.75 -21.26
CA LYS A 222 12.60 3.49 -20.51
C LYS A 222 13.93 3.35 -19.75
N ARG A 223 15.03 3.81 -20.34
CA ARG A 223 16.36 3.85 -19.68
C ARG A 223 16.33 4.78 -18.47
N PHE A 224 15.92 6.03 -18.66
CA PHE A 224 15.85 7.04 -17.59
C PHE A 224 14.90 6.68 -16.43
N ARG A 225 13.78 6.02 -16.73
CA ARG A 225 12.79 5.62 -15.71
C ARG A 225 13.03 4.24 -15.12
N SER A 226 14.13 3.57 -15.48
CA SER A 226 14.52 2.33 -14.83
C SER A 226 15.10 2.64 -13.45
N THR A 227 14.81 1.78 -12.48
CA THR A 227 15.50 1.84 -11.18
C THR A 227 17.01 1.67 -11.42
N TYR A 228 17.83 2.48 -10.75
CA TYR A 228 19.28 2.54 -10.88
C TYR A 228 19.77 2.96 -12.27
N ALA A 229 18.99 3.80 -12.99
CA ALA A 229 19.32 4.22 -14.35
C ALA A 229 20.77 4.72 -14.52
N GLY A 230 21.30 5.48 -13.55
CA GLY A 230 22.69 5.94 -13.55
C GLY A 230 23.71 4.81 -13.48
N ILE A 231 23.52 3.86 -12.56
CA ILE A 231 24.43 2.70 -12.43
C ILE A 231 24.38 1.83 -13.69
N TRP A 232 23.19 1.63 -14.28
CA TRP A 232 23.04 0.95 -15.56
C TRP A 232 23.73 1.68 -16.71
N ALA A 233 23.75 3.01 -16.70
CA ALA A 233 24.45 3.80 -17.72
C ALA A 233 25.97 3.69 -17.59
N VAL A 234 26.49 3.72 -16.36
CA VAL A 234 27.92 3.48 -16.07
C VAL A 234 28.32 2.06 -16.49
N LEU A 235 27.53 1.05 -16.11
CA LEU A 235 27.80 -0.34 -16.50
C LEU A 235 27.79 -0.50 -18.02
N TRP A 236 26.84 0.12 -18.73
CA TRP A 236 26.85 0.09 -20.19
C TRP A 236 28.11 0.72 -20.77
N GLN A 237 28.51 1.91 -20.28
CA GLN A 237 29.72 2.57 -20.76
C GLN A 237 30.95 1.67 -20.54
N ALA A 238 31.06 1.06 -19.35
CA ALA A 238 32.15 0.14 -19.01
C ALA A 238 32.19 -1.10 -19.92
N VAL A 239 31.03 -1.68 -20.24
CA VAL A 239 30.93 -2.84 -21.15
C VAL A 239 31.23 -2.44 -22.60
N GLU A 240 30.73 -1.30 -23.08
CA GLU A 240 30.95 -0.82 -24.45
C GLU A 240 32.43 -0.44 -24.69
N SER A 241 33.12 0.12 -23.69
CA SER A 241 34.52 0.52 -23.81
C SER A 241 35.52 -0.62 -23.61
N ARG A 242 35.06 -1.78 -23.13
CA ARG A 242 35.92 -2.92 -22.79
C ARG A 242 36.24 -3.75 -24.06
N PRO A 243 37.52 -4.11 -24.31
CA PRO A 243 37.88 -4.97 -25.44
C PRO A 243 37.32 -6.41 -25.34
N GLY A 244 37.39 -7.01 -24.14
CA GLY A 244 36.88 -8.36 -23.88
C GLY A 244 35.36 -8.40 -23.76
N ARG A 245 34.74 -9.47 -24.27
CA ARG A 245 33.29 -9.67 -24.27
C ARG A 245 32.75 -9.95 -22.86
N VAL A 246 31.55 -9.42 -22.58
CA VAL A 246 30.85 -9.63 -21.31
C VAL A 246 29.53 -10.35 -21.55
N GLU A 247 29.45 -11.58 -21.06
CA GLU A 247 28.20 -12.33 -20.97
C GLU A 247 27.70 -12.37 -19.53
N VAL A 248 26.39 -12.26 -19.34
CA VAL A 248 25.75 -12.36 -18.02
C VAL A 248 24.74 -13.49 -18.07
N VAL A 249 24.90 -14.47 -17.20
CA VAL A 249 24.12 -15.71 -17.19
C VAL A 249 23.38 -15.83 -15.86
N TRP A 250 22.07 -16.08 -15.95
CA TRP A 250 21.29 -16.42 -14.78
C TRP A 250 21.61 -17.84 -14.33
N ILE A 251 21.92 -17.98 -13.04
CA ILE A 251 22.05 -19.27 -12.37
C ILE A 251 20.96 -19.43 -11.32
N LYS A 252 20.65 -20.68 -10.99
CA LYS A 252 19.64 -20.96 -10.00
C LYS A 252 20.24 -20.78 -8.60
N GLY A 253 19.70 -19.82 -7.84
CA GLY A 253 20.05 -19.63 -6.43
C GLY A 253 19.81 -20.90 -5.60
N HIS A 254 20.55 -21.03 -4.49
CA HIS A 254 20.48 -22.16 -3.55
C HIS A 254 20.55 -23.55 -4.21
N SER A 255 21.39 -23.70 -5.24
CA SER A 255 21.56 -24.95 -5.99
C SER A 255 22.94 -25.58 -5.78
N ASN A 256 23.58 -25.33 -4.62
CA ASN A 256 24.90 -25.82 -4.24
C ASN A 256 25.99 -25.55 -5.29
N ILE A 257 25.92 -24.38 -5.95
CA ILE A 257 26.94 -23.92 -6.89
C ILE A 257 28.04 -23.26 -6.05
N HIS A 258 29.17 -23.94 -5.90
CA HIS A 258 30.26 -23.54 -5.01
C HIS A 258 30.66 -22.05 -5.14
N GLY A 259 30.89 -21.55 -6.36
CA GLY A 259 31.25 -20.14 -6.57
C GLY A 259 30.16 -19.15 -6.17
N ASN A 260 28.88 -19.51 -6.32
CA ASN A 260 27.77 -18.66 -5.87
C ASN A 260 27.66 -18.64 -4.35
N GLU A 261 27.87 -19.78 -3.68
CA GLU A 261 27.87 -19.85 -2.22
C GLU A 261 29.00 -19.02 -1.60
N LEU A 262 30.18 -19.03 -2.23
CA LEU A 262 31.28 -18.17 -1.84
C LEU A 262 30.95 -16.69 -2.05
N ALA A 263 30.28 -16.33 -3.15
CA ALA A 263 29.85 -14.96 -3.41
C ALA A 263 28.79 -14.47 -2.39
N ASP A 264 27.79 -15.31 -2.05
CA ASP A 264 26.81 -15.03 -0.99
C ASP A 264 27.50 -14.82 0.36
N GLN A 265 28.45 -15.69 0.69
CA GLN A 265 29.22 -15.59 1.92
C GLN A 265 30.06 -14.30 1.97
N ALA A 266 30.74 -13.95 0.88
CA ALA A 266 31.49 -12.71 0.75
C ALA A 266 30.58 -11.49 0.91
N ALA A 267 29.40 -11.49 0.27
CA ALA A 267 28.42 -10.41 0.40
C ALA A 267 27.93 -10.26 1.85
N LYS A 268 27.68 -11.34 2.57
CA LYS A 268 27.28 -11.31 3.99
C LYS A 268 28.40 -10.80 4.90
N VAL A 269 29.63 -11.24 4.69
CA VAL A 269 30.81 -10.75 5.42
C VAL A 269 30.98 -9.25 5.19
N ALA A 270 30.91 -8.80 3.95
CA ALA A 270 30.98 -7.38 3.62
C ALA A 270 29.82 -6.57 4.24
N ALA A 271 28.59 -7.10 4.25
CA ALA A 271 27.44 -6.43 4.87
C ALA A 271 27.60 -6.23 6.38
N GLN A 272 28.32 -7.13 7.06
CA GLN A 272 28.63 -7.03 8.49
C GLN A 272 29.90 -6.21 8.77
N SER A 273 30.68 -5.87 7.74
CA SER A 273 31.91 -5.09 7.89
C SER A 273 31.64 -3.60 8.15
N GLY A 274 32.60 -2.93 8.79
CA GLY A 274 32.62 -1.46 8.94
C GLY A 274 33.20 -0.71 7.74
N SER A 275 33.38 -1.38 6.59
CA SER A 275 34.00 -0.78 5.40
C SER A 275 33.18 0.38 4.84
N VAL A 276 33.88 1.31 4.19
CA VAL A 276 33.23 2.42 3.50
C VAL A 276 32.41 1.90 2.32
N PRO A 277 31.17 2.39 2.11
CA PRO A 277 30.37 2.02 0.95
C PRO A 277 31.04 2.49 -0.34
N TRP A 278 31.00 1.63 -1.36
CA TRP A 278 31.40 1.99 -2.72
C TRP A 278 30.42 3.01 -3.29
N MET A 279 30.98 4.07 -3.84
CA MET A 279 30.24 5.11 -4.54
C MET A 279 30.53 5.03 -6.03
N VAL A 280 29.50 5.21 -6.85
CA VAL A 280 29.63 5.24 -8.31
C VAL A 280 29.60 6.69 -8.76
N ASP A 281 30.68 7.15 -9.40
CA ASP A 281 30.72 8.43 -10.08
C ASP A 281 29.91 8.36 -11.38
N LEU A 282 28.65 8.80 -11.29
CA LEU A 282 27.71 8.82 -12.41
C LEU A 282 28.10 9.84 -13.50
N THR A 283 29.09 10.70 -13.27
CA THR A 283 29.55 11.66 -14.28
C THR A 283 30.47 11.02 -15.32
N GLN A 284 31.00 9.83 -15.06
CA GLN A 284 31.86 9.06 -15.96
C GLN A 284 31.10 8.36 -17.11
N GLN A 285 29.83 8.68 -17.33
CA GLN A 285 29.03 8.18 -18.45
C GLN A 285 28.36 9.34 -19.19
N THR A 286 28.04 9.13 -20.47
CA THR A 286 27.55 10.19 -21.37
C THR A 286 26.06 10.07 -21.75
N ASP A 287 25.37 8.99 -21.36
CA ASP A 287 24.00 8.72 -21.79
C ASP A 287 22.94 9.49 -20.97
N ILE A 288 23.18 9.70 -19.68
CA ILE A 288 22.28 10.40 -18.77
C ILE A 288 22.99 11.63 -18.22
N THR A 289 22.59 12.81 -18.68
CA THR A 289 23.27 14.08 -18.34
C THR A 289 22.69 14.77 -17.11
N THR A 290 21.60 14.26 -16.53
CA THR A 290 20.95 14.91 -15.39
C THR A 290 20.34 13.88 -14.46
N PHE A 291 20.61 14.06 -13.16
CA PHE A 291 20.08 13.24 -12.09
C PHE A 291 19.20 14.09 -11.17
N ALA A 292 18.10 13.50 -10.69
CA ALA A 292 17.29 14.12 -9.66
C ALA A 292 17.92 13.86 -8.29
N HIS A 293 17.90 14.88 -7.42
CA HIS A 293 18.37 14.77 -6.04
C HIS A 293 17.22 14.96 -5.05
N CYS A 294 17.32 14.31 -3.91
CA CYS A 294 16.38 14.40 -2.79
C CYS A 294 17.19 14.40 -1.49
N TYR A 295 17.08 15.47 -0.68
CA TYR A 295 17.85 15.64 0.56
C TYR A 295 19.37 15.43 0.39
N GLY A 296 19.95 15.98 -0.68
CA GLY A 296 21.38 15.84 -1.00
C GLY A 296 21.78 14.49 -1.62
N GLY A 297 20.93 13.45 -1.52
CA GLY A 297 21.17 12.15 -2.15
C GLY A 297 20.62 12.06 -3.57
N ILE A 298 21.18 11.16 -4.40
CA ILE A 298 20.68 10.88 -5.76
C ILE A 298 19.41 10.05 -5.68
N VAL A 299 18.43 10.35 -6.53
CA VAL A 299 17.21 9.54 -6.68
C VAL A 299 17.51 8.32 -7.54
N GLU A 300 17.59 7.16 -6.90
CA GLU A 300 17.97 5.89 -7.53
C GLU A 300 16.77 5.08 -8.06
N ILE A 301 15.55 5.57 -7.89
CA ILE A 301 14.32 4.94 -8.39
C ILE A 301 13.66 5.78 -9.49
N ASP A 302 12.64 5.24 -10.17
CA ASP A 302 11.81 6.03 -11.08
C ASP A 302 11.25 7.27 -10.36
N LEU A 303 11.66 8.48 -10.79
CA LEU A 303 11.22 9.75 -10.21
C LEU A 303 9.69 9.85 -10.12
N ARG A 304 8.96 9.31 -11.10
CA ARG A 304 7.49 9.29 -11.05
C ARG A 304 6.98 8.41 -9.92
N GLN A 305 7.63 7.27 -9.66
CA GLN A 305 7.25 6.40 -8.56
C GLN A 305 7.57 7.07 -7.22
N LEU A 306 8.73 7.71 -7.10
CA LEU A 306 9.10 8.51 -5.92
C LEU A 306 8.01 9.53 -5.58
N LEU A 307 7.64 10.39 -6.55
CA LEU A 307 6.63 11.44 -6.34
C LEU A 307 5.24 10.87 -6.00
N LYS A 308 4.87 9.74 -6.59
CA LYS A 308 3.63 9.03 -6.22
C LYS A 308 3.67 8.54 -4.78
N GLN A 309 4.77 7.89 -4.37
CA GLN A 309 4.92 7.41 -3.00
C GLN A 309 4.90 8.56 -1.98
N GLN A 310 5.62 9.65 -2.29
CA GLN A 310 5.59 10.88 -1.48
C GLN A 310 4.16 11.39 -1.31
N SER A 311 3.41 11.51 -2.41
CA SER A 311 2.02 11.94 -2.40
C SER A 311 1.15 11.00 -1.55
N THR A 312 1.30 9.68 -1.69
CA THR A 312 0.55 8.71 -0.88
C THR A 312 0.85 8.81 0.61
N ILE A 313 2.12 8.93 1.00
CA ILE A 313 2.52 9.08 2.42
C ILE A 313 1.93 10.37 2.99
N ARG A 314 2.04 11.49 2.27
CA ARG A 314 1.44 12.78 2.66
C ARG A 314 -0.07 12.67 2.86
N HIS A 315 -0.78 12.03 1.94
CA HIS A 315 -2.23 11.82 2.09
C HIS A 315 -2.57 10.93 3.28
N HIS A 316 -1.81 9.86 3.51
CA HIS A 316 -2.01 8.98 4.64
C HIS A 316 -1.82 9.75 5.96
N GLN A 317 -0.73 10.50 6.13
CA GLN A 317 -0.50 11.33 7.31
C GLN A 317 -1.56 12.42 7.50
N ALA A 318 -1.96 13.10 6.43
CA ALA A 318 -3.02 14.10 6.47
C ALA A 318 -4.37 13.49 6.88
N TRP A 319 -4.59 12.21 6.57
CA TRP A 319 -5.78 11.47 6.99
C TRP A 319 -5.68 10.99 8.44
N THR A 320 -4.57 10.36 8.84
CA THR A 320 -4.36 9.85 10.21
C THR A 320 -4.33 10.97 11.25
N SER A 321 -3.87 12.17 10.87
CA SER A 321 -3.80 13.34 11.76
C SER A 321 -5.16 13.97 12.07
N GLN A 322 -6.22 13.64 11.33
CA GLN A 322 -7.55 14.21 11.54
C GLN A 322 -8.11 13.78 12.89
N ARG A 323 -8.60 14.76 13.68
CA ARG A 323 -9.21 14.50 15.01
C ARG A 323 -10.28 13.41 14.97
N ARG A 324 -11.12 13.39 13.92
CA ARG A 324 -12.15 12.36 13.72
C ARG A 324 -11.57 10.95 13.54
N VAL A 325 -10.44 10.83 12.84
CA VAL A 325 -9.79 9.54 12.61
C VAL A 325 -9.15 9.06 13.91
N LYS A 326 -8.41 9.93 14.61
CA LYS A 326 -7.83 9.62 15.93
C LYS A 326 -8.87 9.22 16.97
N ARG A 327 -10.06 9.86 16.95
CA ARG A 327 -11.16 9.50 17.85
C ARG A 327 -11.78 8.15 17.48
N ALA A 328 -11.99 7.89 16.18
CA ALA A 328 -12.70 6.70 15.72
C ALA A 328 -11.81 5.46 15.61
N ILE A 329 -10.50 5.63 15.45
CA ILE A 329 -9.49 4.58 15.27
C ILE A 329 -8.40 4.83 16.31
N PRO A 330 -8.48 4.18 17.49
CA PRO A 330 -7.58 4.45 18.62
C PRO A 330 -6.11 4.22 18.29
N ASP A 331 -5.82 3.12 17.60
CA ASP A 331 -4.49 2.79 17.08
C ASP A 331 -4.59 2.49 15.59
N ILE A 332 -3.89 3.26 14.77
CA ILE A 332 -3.95 3.16 13.31
C ILE A 332 -2.95 2.14 12.75
N ASP A 333 -1.89 1.86 13.50
CA ASP A 333 -0.81 0.97 13.13
C ASP A 333 -1.17 -0.48 13.51
N ASP A 334 -1.97 -0.67 14.56
CA ASP A 334 -2.55 -1.97 14.94
C ASP A 334 -3.80 -2.36 14.12
N VAL A 335 -4.12 -1.67 13.02
CA VAL A 335 -5.22 -2.10 12.12
C VAL A 335 -4.71 -3.05 11.05
N GLU A 336 -5.32 -4.24 10.94
CA GLU A 336 -5.17 -5.10 9.77
C GLU A 336 -5.98 -4.50 8.60
N TRP A 337 -5.30 -3.62 7.85
CA TRP A 337 -5.90 -2.85 6.77
C TRP A 337 -6.42 -3.69 5.60
N ASN A 338 -5.90 -4.89 5.36
CA ASN A 338 -6.39 -5.71 4.24
C ASN A 338 -7.82 -6.20 4.51
N SER A 339 -8.07 -6.75 5.69
CA SER A 339 -9.37 -7.25 6.11
C SER A 339 -10.35 -6.09 6.31
N THR A 340 -9.91 -5.02 6.98
CA THR A 340 -10.73 -3.81 7.20
C THR A 340 -11.16 -3.18 5.86
N LEU A 341 -10.25 -3.00 4.90
CA LEU A 341 -10.59 -2.45 3.59
C LEU A 341 -11.36 -3.42 2.70
N ALA A 342 -11.08 -4.72 2.79
CA ALA A 342 -11.85 -5.73 2.07
C ALA A 342 -13.33 -5.67 2.45
N TYR A 343 -13.64 -5.36 3.72
CA TYR A 343 -14.99 -5.07 4.16
C TYR A 343 -15.52 -3.71 3.64
N VAL A 344 -14.75 -2.63 3.76
CA VAL A 344 -15.15 -1.30 3.24
C VAL A 344 -15.53 -1.35 1.76
N HIS A 345 -14.86 -2.22 0.98
CA HIS A 345 -15.11 -2.42 -0.45
C HIS A 345 -16.03 -3.59 -0.80
N ASP A 346 -16.67 -4.24 0.18
CA ASP A 346 -17.57 -5.40 0.02
C ASP A 346 -16.94 -6.54 -0.82
N ARG A 347 -15.61 -6.73 -0.67
CA ARG A 347 -14.79 -7.68 -1.44
C ARG A 347 -14.87 -7.51 -2.97
N HIS A 348 -15.52 -6.44 -3.45
CA HIS A 348 -15.48 -6.05 -4.84
C HIS A 348 -14.11 -5.46 -5.12
N ALA A 349 -13.39 -6.12 -6.00
CA ALA A 349 -12.11 -5.60 -6.40
C ALA A 349 -12.30 -4.25 -7.10
N VAL A 350 -11.53 -3.26 -6.66
CA VAL A 350 -11.58 -1.88 -7.14
C VAL A 350 -10.87 -1.78 -8.50
N PHE A 351 -11.23 -2.65 -9.44
CA PHE A 351 -10.63 -2.70 -10.78
C PHE A 351 -11.38 -1.84 -11.80
N THR A 352 -12.60 -1.37 -11.45
CA THR A 352 -13.45 -0.62 -12.36
C THR A 352 -13.71 0.77 -11.81
N PHE A 353 -13.51 1.80 -12.64
CA PHE A 353 -13.91 3.18 -12.36
C PHE A 353 -15.45 3.38 -12.35
N TYR A 354 -16.21 2.29 -12.47
CA TYR A 354 -17.66 2.28 -12.46
C TYR A 354 -18.15 1.62 -11.17
N SER A 355 -18.96 2.35 -10.41
CA SER A 355 -19.76 1.86 -9.29
C SER A 355 -21.24 2.09 -9.61
N ASN A 356 -22.12 1.18 -9.17
CA ASN A 356 -23.55 1.46 -9.20
C ASN A 356 -23.99 2.22 -7.93
N SER A 357 -25.21 2.76 -7.92
CA SER A 357 -25.72 3.52 -6.78
C SER A 357 -25.70 2.72 -5.47
N LYS A 358 -26.08 1.44 -5.51
CA LYS A 358 -26.10 0.57 -4.31
C LYS A 358 -24.70 0.40 -3.72
N ASP A 359 -23.72 0.05 -4.53
CA ASP A 359 -22.31 -0.10 -4.13
C ASP A 359 -21.75 1.22 -3.58
N SER A 360 -22.04 2.36 -4.23
CA SER A 360 -21.63 3.68 -3.75
C SER A 360 -22.23 4.01 -2.38
N HIS A 361 -23.52 3.71 -2.15
CA HIS A 361 -24.17 3.95 -0.87
C HIS A 361 -23.60 3.05 0.24
N GLN A 362 -23.37 1.77 -0.06
CA GLN A 362 -22.77 0.81 0.89
C GLN A 362 -21.36 1.24 1.28
N ARG A 363 -20.47 1.52 0.31
CA ARG A 363 -19.10 2.00 0.60
C ARG A 363 -19.10 3.30 1.39
N THR A 364 -20.00 4.23 1.04
CA THR A 364 -20.16 5.48 1.80
C THR A 364 -20.58 5.20 3.24
N HIS A 365 -21.50 4.25 3.44
CA HIS A 365 -21.91 3.84 4.78
C HIS A 365 -20.74 3.22 5.57
N HIS A 366 -19.95 2.33 4.96
CA HIS A 366 -18.80 1.69 5.59
C HIS A 366 -17.71 2.70 5.95
N ILE A 367 -17.38 3.64 5.05
CA ILE A 367 -16.43 4.73 5.31
C ILE A 367 -16.93 5.64 6.44
N LYS A 368 -18.23 5.98 6.44
CA LYS A 368 -18.82 6.73 7.54
C LYS A 368 -18.66 5.95 8.84
N LYS A 369 -19.03 4.67 8.89
CA LYS A 369 -18.90 3.82 10.07
C LYS A 369 -17.47 3.76 10.63
N LEU A 370 -16.49 3.47 9.77
CA LEU A 370 -15.05 3.41 10.11
C LEU A 370 -14.57 4.71 10.76
N HIS A 371 -15.05 5.85 10.27
CA HIS A 371 -14.66 7.16 10.76
C HIS A 371 -15.59 7.72 11.84
N GLY A 372 -16.53 6.91 12.33
CA GLY A 372 -17.55 7.30 13.31
C GLY A 372 -18.59 8.28 12.77
N MET A 373 -18.77 8.45 11.47
CA MET A 373 -19.59 9.51 10.81
C MET A 373 -21.03 9.14 10.54
N LEU A 374 -21.60 8.26 11.36
CA LEU A 374 -22.99 7.90 11.20
C LEU A 374 -23.91 9.05 11.65
N PRO A 375 -25.09 9.21 11.02
CA PRO A 375 -26.06 10.22 11.39
C PRO A 375 -26.76 9.86 12.72
N THR A 376 -26.11 10.22 13.82
CA THR A 376 -26.59 10.07 15.20
C THR A 376 -27.36 11.31 15.65
N LEU A 377 -28.25 11.18 16.63
CA LEU A 377 -29.10 12.27 17.10
C LEU A 377 -28.30 13.43 17.68
N ASN A 378 -27.16 13.18 18.34
CA ASN A 378 -26.27 14.27 18.74
C ASN A 378 -25.74 15.07 17.53
N SER A 379 -25.40 14.38 16.44
CA SER A 379 -24.91 15.00 15.21
C SER A 379 -26.03 15.72 14.45
N MET A 380 -27.25 15.20 14.51
CA MET A 380 -28.42 15.82 13.89
C MET A 380 -28.87 17.06 14.67
N GLN A 381 -28.88 16.99 16.01
CA GLN A 381 -29.11 18.14 16.90
C GLN A 381 -28.06 19.23 16.69
N ALA A 382 -26.77 18.90 16.65
CA ALA A 382 -25.73 19.90 16.40
C ALA A 382 -25.92 20.62 15.04
N ARG A 383 -26.40 19.91 14.01
CA ARG A 383 -26.67 20.46 12.67
C ARG A 383 -27.93 21.32 12.60
N LYS A 384 -29.02 20.87 13.21
CA LYS A 384 -30.33 21.52 13.18
C LYS A 384 -31.02 21.42 14.56
N PRO A 385 -30.62 22.22 15.55
CA PRO A 385 -31.18 22.16 16.90
C PRO A 385 -32.71 22.33 16.93
N ASN A 386 -33.23 23.23 16.09
CA ASN A 386 -34.67 23.48 16.01
C ASN A 386 -35.46 22.26 15.51
N LEU A 387 -34.84 21.41 14.68
CA LEU A 387 -35.48 20.21 14.13
C LEU A 387 -35.31 19.01 15.07
N TYR A 388 -34.22 18.99 15.84
CA TYR A 388 -33.88 17.91 16.76
C TYR A 388 -33.67 18.50 18.17
N PRO A 389 -34.74 18.74 18.94
CA PRO A 389 -34.64 19.42 20.24
C PRO A 389 -33.93 18.57 21.31
N THR A 390 -33.81 17.26 21.08
CA THR A 390 -33.15 16.32 22.00
C THR A 390 -32.27 15.35 21.22
N CYS A 391 -31.16 14.94 21.83
CA CYS A 391 -30.26 13.92 21.31
C CYS A 391 -30.35 12.57 22.05
N VAL A 392 -31.35 12.37 22.90
CA VAL A 392 -31.56 11.09 23.59
C VAL A 392 -31.91 10.00 22.57
N CYS A 393 -31.31 8.83 22.72
CA CYS A 393 -31.49 7.67 21.86
C CYS A 393 -32.95 7.23 21.78
N ARG A 394 -33.47 7.00 20.57
CA ARG A 394 -34.87 6.57 20.36
C ARG A 394 -35.11 5.07 20.51
N ARG A 395 -34.08 4.32 20.90
CA ARG A 395 -34.21 2.88 21.21
C ARG A 395 -34.28 2.63 22.71
N CYS A 396 -33.31 3.14 23.45
CA CYS A 396 -33.26 2.94 24.90
C CYS A 396 -33.91 4.06 25.68
N GLU A 397 -33.94 5.28 25.13
CA GLU A 397 -34.45 6.48 25.81
C GLU A 397 -33.71 6.85 27.12
N LEU A 398 -32.55 6.23 27.38
CA LEU A 398 -31.76 6.42 28.60
C LEU A 398 -30.62 7.44 28.43
N GLU A 399 -29.88 7.35 27.33
CA GLU A 399 -28.63 8.09 27.14
C GLU A 399 -28.66 8.96 25.86
N LYS A 400 -27.74 9.92 25.79
CA LYS A 400 -27.49 10.67 24.55
C LYS A 400 -26.93 9.74 23.48
N GLU A 401 -27.50 9.82 22.29
CA GLU A 401 -27.06 9.00 21.17
C GLU A 401 -25.92 9.69 20.41
N ASP A 402 -24.71 9.19 20.63
CA ASP A 402 -23.53 9.44 19.82
C ASP A 402 -23.10 8.19 19.03
N ASN A 403 -21.95 8.26 18.35
CA ASN A 403 -21.50 7.15 17.50
C ASN A 403 -21.04 5.93 18.29
N ASP A 404 -20.64 6.08 19.55
CA ASP A 404 -20.24 4.97 20.40
C ASP A 404 -21.49 4.32 21.01
N HIS A 405 -22.45 5.14 21.46
CA HIS A 405 -23.73 4.69 21.99
C HIS A 405 -24.51 3.82 21.00
N VAL A 406 -24.47 4.10 19.69
CA VAL A 406 -25.14 3.25 18.68
C VAL A 406 -24.80 1.76 18.83
N TRP A 407 -23.54 1.46 19.16
CA TRP A 407 -23.04 0.08 19.28
C TRP A 407 -23.05 -0.45 20.71
N LYS A 408 -23.18 0.45 21.70
CA LYS A 408 -23.23 0.12 23.13
C LYS A 408 -24.62 0.30 23.76
N CYS A 409 -25.62 0.59 22.93
CA CYS A 409 -26.99 0.87 23.37
C CYS A 409 -27.53 -0.29 24.24
N PRO A 410 -28.04 -0.02 25.46
CA PRO A 410 -28.57 -1.07 26.33
C PRO A 410 -29.64 -1.94 25.66
N SER A 411 -30.52 -1.34 24.87
CA SER A 411 -31.55 -2.05 24.08
C SER A 411 -31.00 -2.88 22.91
N ALA A 412 -29.68 -2.95 22.73
CA ALA A 412 -29.00 -3.79 21.75
C ALA A 412 -28.02 -4.79 22.39
N ALA A 413 -27.91 -4.82 23.73
CA ALA A 413 -26.91 -5.62 24.43
C ALA A 413 -27.14 -7.14 24.24
N GLU A 414 -28.40 -7.58 24.33
CA GLU A 414 -28.78 -8.98 24.09
C GLU A 414 -28.48 -9.38 22.64
N THR A 415 -28.91 -8.57 21.67
CA THR A 415 -28.61 -8.76 20.24
C THR A 415 -27.10 -8.85 19.98
N THR A 416 -26.29 -8.02 20.65
CA THR A 416 -24.83 -8.06 20.51
C THR A 416 -24.25 -9.39 21.01
N THR A 417 -24.79 -9.90 22.12
CA THR A 417 -24.44 -11.20 22.70
C THR A 417 -24.81 -12.35 21.76
N GLU A 418 -25.99 -12.31 21.16
CA GLU A 418 -26.43 -13.31 20.17
C GLU A 418 -25.54 -13.32 18.94
N ILE A 419 -25.30 -12.14 18.33
CA ILE A 419 -24.42 -11.98 17.16
C ILE A 419 -23.04 -12.57 17.44
N TRP A 420 -22.47 -12.26 18.62
CA TRP A 420 -21.16 -12.78 19.01
C TRP A 420 -21.18 -14.31 19.15
N LYS A 421 -22.14 -14.88 19.88
CA LYS A 421 -22.27 -16.34 20.08
C LYS A 421 -22.39 -17.08 18.75
N GLU A 422 -23.20 -16.58 17.83
CA GLU A 422 -23.32 -17.15 16.49
C GLU A 422 -22.02 -17.07 15.68
N ALA A 423 -21.31 -15.93 15.76
CA ALA A 423 -20.03 -15.75 15.10
C ALA A 423 -18.99 -16.75 15.63
N MET A 424 -18.97 -16.98 16.95
CA MET A 424 -18.10 -17.96 17.59
C MET A 424 -18.42 -19.38 17.12
N GLY A 425 -19.70 -19.75 17.02
CA GLY A 425 -20.13 -21.06 16.51
C GLY A 425 -19.68 -21.35 15.07
N LYS A 426 -19.36 -20.32 14.27
CA LYS A 426 -18.90 -20.45 12.89
C LYS A 426 -17.37 -20.55 12.75
N ILE A 427 -16.59 -20.30 13.80
CA ILE A 427 -15.12 -20.29 13.73
C ILE A 427 -14.57 -21.62 13.22
N ASN A 428 -15.11 -22.75 13.69
CA ASN A 428 -14.66 -24.07 13.27
C ASN A 428 -14.89 -24.31 11.77
N GLU A 429 -16.08 -23.95 11.26
CA GLU A 429 -16.40 -24.06 9.84
C GLU A 429 -15.43 -23.22 8.99
N TRP A 430 -15.20 -21.98 9.40
CA TRP A 430 -14.29 -21.07 8.70
C TRP A 430 -12.83 -21.52 8.77
N GLY A 431 -12.40 -22.06 9.90
CA GLY A 431 -11.05 -22.60 10.11
C GLY A 431 -10.78 -23.80 9.21
N VAL A 432 -11.71 -24.74 9.12
CA VAL A 432 -11.62 -25.89 8.20
C VAL A 432 -11.55 -25.42 6.73
N GLN A 433 -12.44 -24.50 6.33
CA GLN A 433 -12.44 -23.95 4.96
C GLN A 433 -11.14 -23.22 4.61
N ALA A 434 -10.63 -22.40 5.54
CA ALA A 434 -9.38 -21.66 5.36
C ALA A 434 -8.18 -22.62 5.25
N THR A 435 -8.13 -23.65 6.09
CA THR A 435 -7.07 -24.67 6.08
C THR A 435 -7.07 -25.47 4.78
N ASN A 436 -8.25 -25.88 4.30
CA ASN A 436 -8.39 -26.58 3.03
C ASN A 436 -7.93 -25.70 1.85
N SER A 437 -8.31 -24.42 1.84
CA SER A 437 -7.90 -23.47 0.82
C SER A 437 -6.39 -23.24 0.83
N TYR A 438 -5.79 -23.12 2.02
CA TYR A 438 -4.36 -22.98 2.23
C TYR A 438 -3.58 -24.20 1.71
N ASN A 439 -4.00 -25.41 2.09
CA ASN A 439 -3.40 -26.65 1.59
C ASN A 439 -3.54 -26.79 0.07
N ALA A 440 -4.70 -26.42 -0.50
CA ALA A 440 -4.93 -26.45 -1.94
C ALA A 440 -4.03 -25.45 -2.70
N ALA A 441 -3.82 -24.25 -2.18
CA ALA A 441 -2.90 -23.26 -2.76
C ALA A 441 -1.46 -23.79 -2.81
N ARG A 442 -0.96 -24.32 -1.69
CA ARG A 442 0.39 -24.94 -1.61
C ARG A 442 0.53 -26.13 -2.55
N LYS A 443 -0.50 -26.97 -2.68
CA LYS A 443 -0.52 -28.08 -3.64
C LYS A 443 -0.42 -27.60 -5.10
N ARG A 444 -1.11 -26.49 -5.45
CA ARG A 444 -1.02 -25.88 -6.79
C ARG A 444 0.36 -25.28 -7.04
N GLU A 445 0.96 -24.62 -6.06
CA GLU A 445 2.31 -24.07 -6.16
C GLU A 445 3.36 -25.17 -6.33
N TYR A 446 3.28 -26.24 -5.53
CA TYR A 446 4.09 -27.44 -5.69
C TYR A 446 3.97 -28.00 -7.10
N LYS A 447 2.73 -28.19 -7.60
CA LYS A 447 2.51 -28.70 -8.96
C LYS A 447 3.15 -27.78 -10.01
N ARG A 448 2.93 -26.46 -9.91
CA ARG A 448 3.55 -25.47 -10.83
C ARG A 448 5.07 -25.49 -10.78
N ALA A 449 5.66 -25.77 -9.61
CA ALA A 449 7.11 -25.86 -9.47
C ALA A 449 7.63 -27.14 -10.14
N VAL A 450 6.99 -28.28 -9.92
CA VAL A 450 7.30 -29.57 -10.58
C VAL A 450 7.14 -29.48 -12.09
N ASP A 451 6.02 -28.90 -12.57
CA ASP A 451 5.76 -28.68 -14.00
C ASP A 451 6.83 -27.78 -14.66
N ARG A 452 7.53 -26.94 -13.87
CA ARG A 452 8.66 -26.10 -14.30
C ARG A 452 10.02 -26.76 -14.08
N GLY A 453 10.06 -28.07 -13.84
CA GLY A 453 11.30 -28.83 -13.60
C GLY A 453 11.99 -28.53 -12.26
N ARG A 454 11.30 -27.88 -11.31
CA ARG A 454 11.88 -27.59 -9.99
C ARG A 454 11.68 -28.79 -9.06
N GLN A 455 12.78 -29.29 -8.51
CA GLN A 455 12.72 -30.18 -7.35
C GLN A 455 12.41 -29.35 -6.11
N VAL A 456 11.17 -29.48 -5.62
CA VAL A 456 10.70 -28.87 -4.37
C VAL A 456 10.12 -29.97 -3.47
N PRO A 457 10.29 -29.89 -2.15
CA PRO A 457 9.71 -30.86 -1.24
C PRO A 457 8.18 -30.81 -1.31
N ARG A 458 7.54 -31.99 -1.27
CA ARG A 458 6.09 -32.09 -1.26
C ARG A 458 5.53 -31.44 0.01
N PRO A 459 4.58 -30.48 -0.08
CA PRO A 459 4.04 -29.83 1.09
C PRO A 459 3.23 -30.82 1.93
N VAL A 460 3.55 -30.91 3.22
CA VAL A 460 2.75 -31.66 4.20
C VAL A 460 1.48 -30.85 4.50
N PRO A 461 0.27 -31.45 4.33
CA PRO A 461 -0.98 -30.80 4.71
C PRO A 461 -1.02 -30.55 6.21
N ILE A 462 -1.57 -29.40 6.59
CA ILE A 462 -1.90 -29.11 7.99
C ILE A 462 -3.39 -29.28 8.22
N HIS A 463 -3.78 -29.55 9.45
CA HIS A 463 -5.19 -29.76 9.84
C HIS A 463 -5.66 -28.63 10.76
N TRP A 464 -6.95 -28.30 10.67
CA TRP A 464 -7.59 -27.38 11.60
C TRP A 464 -7.83 -28.10 12.92
N TRP A 465 -7.37 -27.50 14.00
CA TRP A 465 -7.63 -27.96 15.35
C TRP A 465 -8.69 -27.04 15.97
N PRO A 466 -9.89 -27.55 16.28
CA PRO A 466 -10.92 -26.75 16.92
C PRO A 466 -10.37 -26.11 18.22
N PRO A 467 -10.41 -24.77 18.35
CA PRO A 467 -10.08 -24.12 19.61
C PRO A 467 -11.05 -24.56 20.72
N SER A 468 -10.53 -24.71 21.93
CA SER A 468 -11.34 -24.84 23.15
C SER A 468 -12.00 -23.51 23.54
N ASP A 469 -12.97 -23.53 24.44
CA ASP A 469 -13.56 -22.29 24.99
C ASP A 469 -12.51 -21.41 25.66
N ALA A 470 -11.54 -22.02 26.35
CA ALA A 470 -10.42 -21.30 26.94
C ALA A 470 -9.51 -20.66 25.87
N ASP A 471 -9.34 -21.30 24.72
CA ASP A 471 -8.60 -20.73 23.58
C ASP A 471 -9.35 -19.53 23.02
N HIS A 472 -10.67 -19.65 22.84
CA HIS A 472 -11.52 -18.54 22.41
C HIS A 472 -11.35 -17.32 23.29
N VAL A 473 -11.48 -17.47 24.62
CA VAL A 473 -11.31 -16.36 25.57
C VAL A 473 -9.94 -15.70 25.47
N ARG A 474 -8.87 -16.48 25.28
CA ARG A 474 -7.51 -15.93 25.08
C ARG A 474 -7.36 -15.22 23.74
N GLY A 475 -8.07 -15.65 22.71
CA GLY A 475 -8.01 -15.07 21.36
C GLY A 475 -8.63 -13.67 21.25
N PHE A 476 -9.31 -13.16 22.26
CA PHE A 476 -9.84 -11.81 22.27
C PHE A 476 -9.47 -11.05 23.54
N SER A 477 -8.36 -11.41 24.19
CA SER A 477 -7.93 -10.76 25.42
C SER A 477 -7.56 -9.28 25.23
N SER A 478 -7.20 -8.91 24.01
CA SER A 478 -6.95 -7.54 23.57
C SER A 478 -8.23 -6.70 23.34
N ILE A 479 -9.41 -7.32 23.40
CA ILE A 479 -10.69 -6.69 23.04
C ILE A 479 -11.57 -6.47 24.29
N GLY A 480 -11.74 -5.20 24.63
CA GLY A 480 -12.61 -4.73 25.70
C GLY A 480 -14.06 -5.16 25.55
N GLY A 481 -14.60 -5.75 26.61
CA GLY A 481 -15.98 -6.24 26.71
C GLY A 481 -16.23 -7.56 25.99
N ALA A 482 -15.25 -8.13 25.27
CA ALA A 482 -15.44 -9.38 24.54
C ALA A 482 -15.75 -10.56 25.47
N ARG A 483 -15.13 -10.58 26.66
CA ARG A 483 -15.41 -11.61 27.66
C ARG A 483 -16.82 -11.52 28.21
N ALA A 484 -17.29 -10.31 28.51
CA ALA A 484 -18.66 -10.08 28.98
C ALA A 484 -19.69 -10.53 27.93
N VAL A 485 -19.47 -10.19 26.65
CA VAL A 485 -20.35 -10.60 25.54
C VAL A 485 -20.26 -12.11 25.29
N HIS A 486 -19.12 -12.74 25.52
CA HIS A 486 -18.94 -14.18 25.33
C HIS A 486 -19.56 -15.03 26.45
N SER A 487 -19.25 -14.74 27.71
CA SER A 487 -19.61 -15.58 28.86
C SER A 487 -20.73 -15.01 29.73
N GLY A 488 -21.22 -13.80 29.46
CA GLY A 488 -22.24 -13.12 30.27
C GLY A 488 -21.75 -12.67 31.65
N SER A 489 -20.46 -12.83 31.96
CA SER A 489 -19.87 -12.44 33.25
C SER A 489 -18.99 -11.20 33.08
N PRO A 490 -19.14 -10.16 33.92
CA PRO A 490 -18.41 -8.91 33.81
C PRO A 490 -16.97 -9.00 34.35
N ALA A 491 -16.34 -10.17 34.27
CA ALA A 491 -14.97 -10.34 34.74
C ALA A 491 -14.06 -9.33 34.02
N PRO A 492 -13.16 -8.65 34.75
CA PRO A 492 -12.30 -7.64 34.14
C PRO A 492 -11.46 -8.26 33.03
N ASP A 493 -11.39 -7.57 31.90
CA ASP A 493 -10.42 -7.88 30.86
C ASP A 493 -9.00 -7.68 31.43
N ARG A 494 -7.99 -8.31 30.81
CA ARG A 494 -6.59 -8.20 31.29
C ARG A 494 -6.08 -6.76 31.37
N ASP A 495 -6.72 -5.86 30.64
CA ASP A 495 -6.38 -4.46 30.53
C ASP A 495 -7.52 -3.61 31.09
N GLU A 496 -7.23 -2.75 32.09
CA GLU A 496 -8.24 -1.85 32.67
C GLU A 496 -8.75 -0.81 31.66
N LYS A 497 -7.99 -0.55 30.58
CA LYS A 497 -8.33 0.33 29.46
C LYS A 497 -7.94 -0.31 28.13
N PRO A 498 -8.73 -1.26 27.62
CA PRO A 498 -8.39 -1.98 26.40
C PRO A 498 -8.38 -1.03 25.20
N MET A 499 -7.36 -1.18 24.36
CA MET A 499 -7.15 -0.36 23.17
C MET A 499 -8.28 -0.52 22.14
N TRP A 500 -8.80 -1.74 22.01
CA TRP A 500 -9.91 -2.09 21.14
C TRP A 500 -11.09 -2.59 21.95
N ASN A 501 -12.30 -2.42 21.43
CA ASN A 501 -13.55 -2.84 22.06
C ASN A 501 -14.42 -3.63 21.08
N VAL A 502 -15.41 -4.39 21.60
CA VAL A 502 -16.39 -5.09 20.76
C VAL A 502 -17.05 -4.15 19.73
N SER A 503 -17.33 -2.90 20.11
CA SER A 503 -17.89 -1.88 19.21
C SER A 503 -17.00 -1.61 17.99
N ASP A 504 -15.69 -1.76 18.08
CA ASP A 504 -14.76 -1.53 16.97
C ASP A 504 -14.85 -2.65 15.94
N LEU A 505 -15.00 -3.89 16.40
CA LEU A 505 -15.23 -5.06 15.55
C LEU A 505 -16.60 -4.98 14.85
N LEU A 506 -17.66 -4.57 15.58
CA LEU A 506 -19.00 -4.36 14.99
C LEU A 506 -18.99 -3.25 13.93
N ARG A 507 -18.06 -2.29 14.03
CA ARG A 507 -17.83 -1.25 13.02
C ARG A 507 -17.04 -1.74 11.80
N GLY A 508 -16.52 -2.95 11.84
CA GLY A 508 -15.73 -3.57 10.77
C GLY A 508 -14.23 -3.30 10.84
N ILE A 509 -13.71 -2.81 11.97
CA ILE A 509 -12.27 -2.65 12.19
C ILE A 509 -11.69 -3.99 12.63
N THR A 510 -10.58 -4.41 12.02
CA THR A 510 -9.88 -5.65 12.37
C THR A 510 -8.53 -5.34 13.03
N PRO A 511 -8.34 -5.61 14.34
CA PRO A 511 -7.06 -5.44 15.01
C PRO A 511 -5.99 -6.45 14.59
N LEU A 512 -4.75 -6.01 14.44
CA LEU A 512 -3.56 -6.82 14.13
C LEU A 512 -3.08 -7.59 15.37
N SER A 513 -3.20 -6.99 16.56
CA SER A 513 -3.03 -7.66 17.86
C SER A 513 -3.90 -8.91 17.96
N MET A 514 -5.20 -8.79 17.68
CA MET A 514 -6.14 -9.92 17.66
C MET A 514 -5.76 -10.98 16.61
N LEU A 515 -5.28 -10.57 15.43
CA LEU A 515 -4.75 -11.51 14.43
C LEU A 515 -3.56 -12.31 14.97
N THR A 516 -2.65 -11.64 15.66
CA THR A 516 -1.47 -12.27 16.27
C THR A 516 -1.89 -13.25 17.37
N GLU A 517 -2.84 -12.85 18.23
CA GLU A 517 -3.45 -13.72 19.24
C GLU A 517 -4.06 -14.96 18.58
N TRP A 518 -4.86 -14.80 17.52
CA TRP A 518 -5.54 -15.91 16.84
C TRP A 518 -4.56 -16.87 16.17
N SER A 519 -3.49 -16.36 15.53
CA SER A 519 -2.47 -17.21 14.93
C SER A 519 -1.77 -18.08 15.97
N ALA A 520 -1.45 -17.51 17.13
CA ALA A 520 -0.82 -18.21 18.23
C ALA A 520 -1.77 -19.22 18.90
N VAL A 521 -2.98 -18.78 19.25
CA VAL A 521 -4.00 -19.57 19.95
C VAL A 521 -4.47 -20.75 19.11
N PHE A 522 -4.78 -20.52 17.83
CA PHE A 522 -5.23 -21.60 16.93
C PHE A 522 -4.08 -22.44 16.38
N ARG A 523 -2.82 -22.06 16.67
CA ARG A 523 -1.60 -22.77 16.22
C ARG A 523 -1.60 -22.94 14.70
N THR A 524 -2.01 -21.90 13.99
CA THR A 524 -2.10 -21.90 12.52
C THR A 524 -1.21 -20.82 11.91
N PRO A 525 -0.77 -20.99 10.65
CA PRO A 525 -0.14 -19.92 9.90
C PRO A 525 -1.00 -18.64 9.89
N MET A 526 -0.34 -17.49 9.96
CA MET A 526 -0.97 -16.16 9.98
C MET A 526 -1.98 -15.95 8.85
N SER A 527 -1.76 -16.55 7.67
CA SER A 527 -2.68 -16.48 6.53
C SER A 527 -4.03 -17.18 6.79
N ILE A 528 -4.03 -18.28 7.54
CA ILE A 528 -5.25 -18.99 7.94
C ILE A 528 -5.96 -18.14 9.00
N ALA A 529 -5.28 -17.78 10.08
CA ALA A 529 -5.83 -16.94 11.13
C ALA A 529 -6.45 -15.66 10.58
N LYS A 530 -5.77 -14.98 9.65
CA LYS A 530 -6.29 -13.79 8.96
C LYS A 530 -7.57 -14.06 8.18
N THR A 531 -7.66 -15.19 7.52
CA THR A 531 -8.88 -15.57 6.77
C THR A 531 -10.06 -15.81 7.72
N VAL A 532 -9.82 -16.49 8.84
CA VAL A 532 -10.86 -16.76 9.84
C VAL A 532 -11.29 -15.45 10.52
N LEU A 533 -10.34 -14.62 10.94
CA LEU A 533 -10.59 -13.32 11.56
C LEU A 533 -11.36 -12.39 10.62
N HIS A 534 -10.97 -12.34 9.35
CA HIS A 534 -11.69 -11.57 8.32
C HIS A 534 -13.15 -12.01 8.18
N LYS A 535 -13.41 -13.32 8.23
CA LYS A 535 -14.79 -13.84 8.19
C LYS A 535 -15.56 -13.52 9.47
N PHE A 536 -14.91 -13.62 10.63
CA PHE A 536 -15.49 -13.28 11.92
C PHE A 536 -15.92 -11.82 12.00
N VAL A 537 -15.00 -10.88 11.76
CA VAL A 537 -15.30 -9.43 11.77
C VAL A 537 -16.32 -9.07 10.69
N GLY A 538 -16.21 -9.66 9.50
CA GLY A 538 -17.19 -9.45 8.43
C GLY A 538 -18.60 -9.97 8.79
N TYR A 539 -18.71 -11.04 9.58
CA TYR A 539 -20.01 -11.51 10.07
C TYR A 539 -20.57 -10.58 11.14
N LEU A 540 -19.74 -10.21 12.13
CA LEU A 540 -20.13 -9.29 13.21
C LEU A 540 -20.66 -7.98 12.65
N GLU A 541 -19.93 -7.39 11.71
CA GLU A 541 -20.35 -6.15 11.07
C GLU A 541 -21.68 -6.33 10.32
N ALA A 542 -21.81 -7.38 9.50
CA ALA A 542 -22.99 -7.55 8.66
C ALA A 542 -24.25 -7.71 9.52
N GLN A 543 -24.15 -8.49 10.59
CA GLN A 543 -25.23 -8.65 11.56
C GLN A 543 -25.48 -7.36 12.35
N ALA A 544 -24.44 -6.63 12.77
CA ALA A 544 -24.61 -5.35 13.46
C ALA A 544 -25.31 -4.31 12.56
N SER A 545 -25.01 -4.28 11.27
CA SER A 545 -25.71 -3.44 10.29
C SER A 545 -27.20 -3.77 10.21
N GLU A 546 -27.55 -5.05 10.17
CA GLU A 546 -28.93 -5.51 10.00
C GLU A 546 -29.75 -5.46 11.29
N LEU A 547 -29.18 -5.85 12.42
CA LEU A 547 -29.89 -6.09 13.68
C LEU A 547 -29.72 -4.95 14.70
N ILE A 548 -28.72 -4.08 14.54
CA ILE A 548 -28.50 -2.93 15.45
C ILE A 548 -28.75 -1.61 14.72
N TRP A 549 -28.06 -1.38 13.60
CA TRP A 549 -28.12 -0.10 12.90
C TRP A 549 -29.48 0.15 12.23
N LYS A 550 -30.03 -0.82 11.50
CA LYS A 550 -31.35 -0.66 10.85
C LYS A 550 -32.50 -0.47 11.86
N PRO A 551 -32.65 -1.28 12.93
CA PRO A 551 -33.67 -1.02 13.94
C PRO A 551 -33.55 0.34 14.61
N ARG A 552 -32.32 0.82 14.86
CA ARG A 552 -32.08 2.19 15.34
C ARG A 552 -32.58 3.24 14.36
N CYS A 553 -32.30 3.06 13.07
CA CYS A 553 -32.79 3.98 12.05
C CYS A 553 -34.32 3.97 11.99
N SER A 554 -34.95 2.80 12.06
CA SER A 554 -36.42 2.67 12.08
C SER A 554 -37.04 3.39 13.27
N ALA A 555 -36.49 3.23 14.49
CA ALA A 555 -36.96 3.93 15.68
C ALA A 555 -36.82 5.45 15.56
N THR A 556 -35.69 5.91 15.01
CA THR A 556 -35.47 7.34 14.75
C THR A 556 -36.45 7.89 13.71
N ILE A 557 -36.72 7.15 12.63
CA ILE A 557 -37.67 7.55 11.59
C ILE A 557 -39.10 7.60 12.14
N ALA A 558 -39.51 6.62 12.95
CA ALA A 558 -40.83 6.61 13.58
C ALA A 558 -41.03 7.83 14.50
N TRP A 559 -40.00 8.18 15.26
CA TRP A 559 -40.01 9.41 16.06
C TRP A 559 -40.02 10.67 15.18
N GLU A 560 -39.21 10.75 14.11
CA GLU A 560 -39.23 11.89 13.18
C GLU A 560 -40.64 12.09 12.60
N GLN A 561 -41.33 11.00 12.23
CA GLN A 561 -42.70 11.03 11.73
C GLN A 561 -43.69 11.53 12.79
N SER A 562 -43.54 11.13 14.05
CA SER A 562 -44.42 11.60 15.14
C SER A 562 -44.22 13.09 15.46
N GLN A 563 -43.03 13.63 15.17
CA GLN A 563 -42.72 15.06 15.29
C GLN A 563 -43.03 15.86 14.01
N GLY A 564 -43.56 15.23 12.96
CA GLY A 564 -43.85 15.89 11.68
C GLY A 564 -42.60 16.29 10.88
N ILE A 565 -41.44 15.71 11.16
CA ILE A 565 -40.17 16.03 10.49
C ILE A 565 -40.13 15.36 9.11
N SER A 566 -40.15 16.16 8.04
CA SER A 566 -40.13 15.65 6.67
C SER A 566 -38.72 15.50 6.10
N ALA A 567 -38.58 14.75 4.99
CA ALA A 567 -37.32 14.68 4.24
C ALA A 567 -36.86 16.06 3.71
N LYS A 568 -37.81 16.95 3.39
CA LYS A 568 -37.53 18.32 2.95
C LYS A 568 -36.95 19.14 4.10
N ASP A 569 -37.46 18.97 5.32
CA ASP A 569 -36.93 19.65 6.51
C ASP A 569 -35.52 19.20 6.83
N LYS A 570 -35.19 17.93 6.57
CA LYS A 570 -33.83 17.39 6.74
C LYS A 570 -32.84 17.95 5.72
N THR A 571 -33.25 18.13 4.47
CA THR A 571 -32.36 18.58 3.37
C THR A 571 -32.30 20.09 3.18
N SER A 572 -33.24 20.85 3.73
CA SER A 572 -33.27 22.32 3.63
C SER A 572 -31.99 22.97 4.18
N LYS A 573 -31.59 24.12 3.65
CA LYS A 573 -30.47 24.90 4.19
C LYS A 573 -30.86 25.42 5.58
N TYR A 574 -30.08 25.08 6.61
CA TYR A 574 -30.29 25.61 7.95
C TYR A 574 -29.64 26.99 8.08
N THR A 575 -30.40 27.97 8.55
CA THR A 575 -29.99 29.37 8.69
C THR A 575 -29.90 29.85 10.15
N GLY A 576 -30.29 29.00 11.11
CA GLY A 576 -30.24 29.33 12.54
C GLY A 576 -28.87 29.08 13.20
N PRO A 577 -28.75 29.41 14.50
CA PRO A 577 -27.57 29.09 15.29
C PRO A 577 -27.42 27.57 15.44
N ARG A 578 -26.22 27.04 15.18
CA ARG A 578 -25.93 25.61 15.33
C ARG A 578 -25.75 25.23 16.80
N GLY A 579 -25.99 23.96 17.11
CA GLY A 579 -25.83 23.44 18.47
C GLY A 579 -24.36 23.22 18.82
N ASP A 580 -24.12 22.79 20.06
CA ASP A 580 -22.77 22.47 20.55
C ASP A 580 -22.14 21.31 19.77
N TRP A 581 -20.93 21.54 19.25
CA TRP A 581 -20.12 20.57 18.52
C TRP A 581 -19.05 19.90 19.38
N SER A 582 -18.96 20.24 20.67
CA SER A 582 -17.96 19.69 21.61
C SER A 582 -17.99 18.15 21.66
N GLN A 583 -19.13 17.52 21.35
CA GLN A 583 -19.32 16.06 21.37
C GLN A 583 -19.68 15.42 20.01
N GLY A 584 -19.88 16.21 18.93
CA GLY A 584 -20.40 15.74 17.62
C GLY A 584 -19.55 16.15 16.39
N TYR A 585 -19.85 15.55 15.24
CA TYR A 585 -19.12 15.66 13.95
C TYR A 585 -18.52 17.03 13.59
N GLY A 586 -17.19 17.17 13.52
CA GLY A 586 -16.59 18.30 12.80
C GLY A 586 -16.86 18.23 11.27
N TYR A 587 -18.02 18.69 10.82
CA TYR A 587 -18.33 19.02 9.42
C TYR A 587 -19.03 20.38 9.42
N ILE A 588 -18.27 21.43 9.11
CA ILE A 588 -18.81 22.78 8.88
C ILE A 588 -18.88 22.99 7.36
N THR A 589 -19.85 23.80 6.94
CA THR A 589 -20.18 24.15 5.56
C THR A 589 -19.15 25.08 4.91
N HIS A 590 -19.27 25.22 3.58
CA HIS A 590 -18.25 25.70 2.63
C HIS A 590 -17.77 27.16 2.73
N ASP A 591 -18.06 27.88 3.82
CA ASP A 591 -17.58 29.22 4.09
C ASP A 591 -16.93 29.21 5.48
N GLY A 592 -15.60 29.40 5.55
CA GLY A 592 -14.85 29.28 6.81
C GLY A 592 -13.94 28.06 6.92
N PHE A 593 -13.38 27.54 5.81
CA PHE A 593 -12.31 26.52 5.83
C PHE A 593 -11.02 26.99 5.15
N CYS A 594 -9.88 26.62 5.75
CA CYS A 594 -8.55 26.75 5.15
C CYS A 594 -8.38 25.69 4.04
N PRO A 595 -7.58 25.93 2.97
CA PRO A 595 -7.26 24.94 1.93
C PRO A 595 -6.68 23.61 2.44
N CYS A 596 -6.32 23.51 3.73
CA CYS A 596 -5.92 22.28 4.41
C CYS A 596 -7.10 21.35 4.79
N GLY A 597 -8.35 21.80 4.65
CA GLY A 597 -9.55 21.04 5.04
C GLY A 597 -9.97 21.16 6.51
N ALA A 598 -9.31 22.03 7.30
CA ALA A 598 -9.70 22.37 8.68
C ALA A 598 -10.49 23.70 8.74
N SER A 599 -11.32 23.84 9.78
CA SER A 599 -12.12 25.05 10.03
C SER A 599 -11.22 26.26 10.31
N LEU A 600 -11.56 27.44 9.78
CA LEU A 600 -10.89 28.72 10.06
C LEU A 600 -10.98 29.11 11.54
N ALA A 601 -12.02 28.66 12.26
CA ALA A 601 -12.19 28.92 13.69
C ALA A 601 -11.17 28.21 14.60
N THR A 602 -10.39 27.25 14.07
CA THR A 602 -9.31 26.58 14.82
C THR A 602 -7.93 27.17 14.51
N HIS A 603 -7.88 28.37 13.90
CA HIS A 603 -6.65 29.09 13.59
C HIS A 603 -6.37 30.10 14.70
N ASP A 604 -5.42 29.81 15.59
CA ASP A 604 -4.92 30.82 16.51
C ASP A 604 -4.09 31.83 15.70
N GLU A 605 -4.47 33.11 15.77
CA GLU A 605 -3.70 34.27 15.30
C GLU A 605 -3.06 34.10 13.90
N GLY A 606 -3.87 33.70 12.91
CA GLY A 606 -3.42 33.60 11.51
C GLY A 606 -2.56 32.37 11.18
N ARG A 607 -2.40 31.42 12.11
CA ARG A 607 -1.70 30.15 11.88
C ARG A 607 -2.69 29.03 11.55
N CYS A 608 -2.70 28.56 10.29
CA CYS A 608 -3.50 27.40 9.89
C CYS A 608 -2.95 26.14 10.58
N PRO A 609 -3.73 25.42 11.43
CA PRO A 609 -3.27 24.21 12.13
C PRO A 609 -3.14 23.01 11.18
N GLY A 610 -3.09 23.28 9.87
CA GLY A 610 -3.40 22.38 8.78
C GLY A 610 -2.72 21.04 8.96
N ALA A 611 -3.52 20.05 9.38
CA ALA A 611 -3.21 18.62 9.44
C ALA A 611 -1.71 18.35 9.42
N THR A 612 -0.95 18.84 10.43
CA THR A 612 0.51 19.07 10.36
C THR A 612 1.04 18.58 9.03
N LYS A 613 0.87 19.41 7.97
CA LYS A 613 1.64 19.20 6.76
C LYS A 613 3.02 19.53 7.25
N ASP A 614 3.64 18.57 7.90
CA ASP A 614 5.03 18.48 8.09
C ASP A 614 5.45 17.67 6.87
N PRO A 615 5.63 18.34 5.70
CA PRO A 615 6.06 17.63 4.51
C PRO A 615 7.41 16.99 4.82
N ARG A 616 8.18 17.53 5.78
CA ARG A 616 9.44 16.95 6.24
C ARG A 616 9.20 15.61 6.90
N ALA A 617 8.25 15.45 7.82
CA ALA A 617 7.94 14.12 8.37
C ALA A 617 7.50 13.11 7.29
N ALA A 618 6.76 13.54 6.26
CA ALA A 618 6.38 12.67 5.14
C ALA A 618 7.59 12.25 4.30
N ASP A 619 8.45 13.22 4.05
CA ASP A 619 9.62 13.09 3.18
C ASP A 619 10.74 12.32 3.90
N GLU A 620 10.94 12.54 5.19
CA GLU A 620 11.78 11.73 6.09
C GLU A 620 11.29 10.30 6.13
N ARG A 621 9.99 10.06 6.29
CA ARG A 621 9.42 8.70 6.24
C ARG A 621 9.65 8.00 4.90
N LEU A 622 9.56 8.73 3.80
CA LEU A 622 9.89 8.21 2.47
C LEU A 622 11.38 7.91 2.37
N LEU A 623 12.23 8.82 2.84
CA LEU A 623 13.68 8.67 2.83
C LEU A 623 14.12 7.45 3.65
N GLU A 624 13.66 7.34 4.89
CA GLU A 624 13.92 6.18 5.76
C GLU A 624 13.42 4.88 5.12
N SER A 625 12.32 4.92 4.37
CA SER A 625 11.88 3.75 3.60
C SER A 625 12.79 3.43 2.43
N LEU A 626 13.31 4.43 1.71
CA LEU A 626 14.22 4.21 0.60
C LEU A 626 15.56 3.71 1.10
N LEU A 627 16.07 4.25 2.21
CA LEU A 627 17.26 3.77 2.90
C LEU A 627 17.06 2.40 3.54
N GLY A 628 15.86 1.81 3.46
CA GLY A 628 15.56 0.50 4.03
C GLY A 628 15.53 0.48 5.55
N ARG A 629 15.54 1.64 6.21
CA ARG A 629 15.49 1.79 7.67
C ARG A 629 14.08 1.72 8.23
N ARG A 630 13.07 1.90 7.38
CA ARG A 630 11.65 1.82 7.75
C ARG A 630 10.84 1.04 6.74
N ARG A 631 9.91 0.23 7.22
CA ARG A 631 8.88 -0.40 6.37
C ARG A 631 7.68 0.54 6.25
N LEU A 632 7.23 0.80 5.02
CA LEU A 632 5.98 1.52 4.79
C LEU A 632 4.77 0.66 5.19
N SER A 633 3.78 1.31 5.80
CA SER A 633 2.50 0.66 6.11
C SER A 633 1.80 0.19 4.83
N MET A 634 0.80 -0.68 4.94
CA MET A 634 0.00 -1.07 3.78
C MET A 634 -0.59 0.16 3.08
N MET A 635 -1.16 1.10 3.85
CA MET A 635 -1.79 2.32 3.33
C MET A 635 -0.78 3.22 2.60
N GLU A 636 0.45 3.32 3.09
CA GLU A 636 1.54 4.04 2.43
C GLU A 636 2.03 3.31 1.17
N ARG A 637 1.98 1.96 1.15
CA ARG A 637 2.39 1.13 0.00
C ARG A 637 1.38 1.10 -1.13
N MET A 638 0.07 1.23 -0.88
CA MET A 638 -0.97 1.15 -1.91
C MET A 638 -0.93 2.25 -2.99
N GLY A 639 -0.04 3.25 -2.85
CA GLY A 639 0.36 4.14 -3.95
C GLY A 639 1.16 3.43 -5.06
N ARG A 640 1.79 2.30 -4.73
CA ARG A 640 2.19 1.27 -5.68
C ARG A 640 0.94 0.44 -5.92
N ILE A 641 0.41 0.46 -7.14
CA ILE A 641 -0.58 -0.53 -7.55
C ILE A 641 0.19 -1.81 -7.90
N PRO A 642 0.24 -2.79 -6.98
CA PRO A 642 -0.08 -4.14 -7.35
C PRO A 642 -1.32 -4.50 -6.55
N PHE A 643 -2.48 -4.40 -7.21
CA PHE A 643 -3.69 -5.02 -6.72
C PHE A 643 -3.38 -6.46 -6.34
N ILE A 644 -3.80 -6.83 -5.13
CA ILE A 644 -3.80 -8.19 -4.60
C ILE A 644 -4.27 -9.13 -5.72
N ARG A 645 -3.34 -9.92 -6.29
CA ARG A 645 -3.72 -11.15 -6.97
C ARG A 645 -4.13 -12.09 -5.85
N ILE A 646 -5.43 -12.37 -5.78
CA ILE A 646 -6.00 -13.47 -5.00
C ILE A 646 -5.42 -14.78 -5.52
#